data_AF-A0A847GJ26-F1
#
_entry.id   AF-A0A847GJ26-F1
#
_cell.length_a   1.000
_cell.length_b   1.000
_cell.length_c   1.000
_cell.angle_alpha   90.00
_cell.angle_beta   90.00
_cell.angle_gamma   90.00
#
_symmetry.space_group_name_H-M   'P 1'
#
loop_
_entity.id
_entity.type
_entity.pdbx_description
1 polymer ?
#
loop_
_entity_poly.entity_id
_entity_poly.type
_entity_poly.pdbx_seq_one_letter_code
_entity_poly.pdbx_strand_id
1 'polypeptide(L)'
;MAHLLVGWYACGLLAASSAADPGPLAELRSQVPSSPAQLTATRVADVAAAADGVLRWVAEQPLPADSPPEILASIERLLEIHAQVNGLLEQTFAMRVQFAGLPAGDERHARLRLYLRLASQMIDLSGRLHTALREAIEVAAYHLDSQPQQFQRLLELLVKNKAAAGAEVMSYMLFDPPADSGASPYSTQEKYQLLNLILATRHHDLLPYVAAFLREAKNPSLIVIAAELVRRLGLPQEPRPGNVAERFKPPILAGELHRILTQVSESDLPEHLVAYRRELLAWLQRRMQRGIEEDSLKLGALELLPGDWLLMRNPSPYNLFTDLSPGLFTHVGVVAVEQGRDGIRRFVIVDLPERGAEIPATNVEAFLARTLHYVFLRHPDAEVGRHMGQAAADMIGNESQFDLQFDTSRVAALQGKPLRGELIHTYCAGFLLACTLPTSRPREEFFPITEAVAGGNMAANLKKLGLSFGRDFLSPTGAMFSPQLSIVGRREPVYDPGREVQELIFNHFADGMIRKTLTPSPDAFQILREKLARMAKQVPWVANALARANDVNARMDLEAAARTAAVIETLDDIAEENLNEFVAAYTALLAGPLHAQSSPQHSADQIARIQDYRQRHAKLAQQRSDGRLSPRELRLELVRFYADRGRRQLDERFFAASAAGAATDQP
;
A
#
# COMPACT_ATOMS: atom_id res chain seq x y z
N MET A 1 -78.34 22.37 -29.04
CA MET A 1 -77.86 21.87 -30.35
C MET A 1 -76.35 22.13 -30.41
N ALA A 2 -75.42 21.22 -30.76
CA ALA A 2 -75.37 19.74 -30.85
C ALA A 2 -73.95 19.38 -31.36
N HIS A 3 -73.26 18.27 -31.05
CA HIS A 3 -73.28 17.25 -29.97
C HIS A 3 -71.89 16.54 -29.95
N LEU A 4 -71.70 15.51 -29.09
CA LEU A 4 -70.52 14.60 -28.91
C LEU A 4 -69.58 14.99 -27.74
N LEU A 5 -69.49 14.29 -26.60
CA LEU A 5 -69.80 12.91 -26.18
C LEU A 5 -68.73 11.86 -26.57
N VAL A 6 -67.72 11.65 -25.70
CA VAL A 6 -67.03 10.36 -25.45
C VAL A 6 -66.75 10.27 -23.95
N GLY A 7 -66.99 9.11 -23.34
CA GLY A 7 -66.97 8.94 -21.88
C GLY A 7 -65.60 8.62 -21.27
N TRP A 8 -65.46 8.90 -19.98
CA TRP A 8 -64.34 8.43 -19.15
C TRP A 8 -64.63 7.04 -18.60
N TYR A 9 -63.76 6.07 -18.91
CA TYR A 9 -63.67 4.82 -18.16
C TYR A 9 -62.51 4.91 -17.18
N ALA A 10 -62.82 4.81 -15.88
CA ALA A 10 -61.81 4.58 -14.86
C ALA A 10 -61.42 3.09 -14.86
N CYS A 11 -60.16 2.80 -15.14
CA CYS A 11 -59.51 1.54 -14.80
C CYS A 11 -58.19 1.84 -14.10
N GLY A 12 -57.91 1.11 -13.02
CA GLY A 12 -56.87 1.49 -12.08
C GLY A 12 -55.45 1.27 -12.63
N LEU A 13 -54.63 2.31 -12.52
CA LEU A 13 -53.19 2.15 -12.27
C LEU A 13 -52.95 2.47 -10.81
N LEU A 14 -53.10 1.43 -9.97
CA LEU A 14 -52.36 1.39 -8.71
C LEU A 14 -50.89 1.51 -9.10
N ALA A 15 -50.28 2.65 -8.79
CA ALA A 15 -48.84 2.78 -8.81
C ALA A 15 -48.29 1.86 -7.73
N ALA A 16 -48.04 0.61 -8.11
CA ALA A 16 -47.13 -0.25 -7.40
C ALA A 16 -45.77 0.45 -7.47
N SER A 17 -45.49 1.25 -6.43
CA SER A 17 -44.12 1.55 -6.07
C SER A 17 -43.44 0.20 -5.91
N SER A 18 -42.65 -0.20 -6.89
CA SER A 18 -41.66 -1.25 -6.69
C SER A 18 -40.91 -0.86 -5.43
N ALA A 19 -40.86 -1.77 -4.45
CA ALA A 19 -39.96 -1.61 -3.32
C ALA A 19 -38.58 -1.46 -3.96
N ALA A 20 -38.03 -0.24 -3.92
CA ALA A 20 -36.80 0.08 -4.63
C ALA A 20 -35.73 -0.83 -4.05
N ASP A 21 -35.24 -1.75 -4.88
CA ASP A 21 -34.21 -2.71 -4.50
C ASP A 21 -33.06 -1.90 -3.90
N PRO A 22 -32.70 -2.10 -2.61
CA PRO A 22 -31.75 -1.24 -1.93
C PRO A 22 -30.40 -1.38 -2.63
N GLY A 23 -30.09 -0.43 -3.52
CA GLY A 23 -29.01 -0.57 -4.48
C GLY A 23 -27.68 -0.93 -3.81
N PRO A 24 -26.72 -1.56 -4.50
CA PRO A 24 -25.71 -2.43 -3.88
C PRO A 24 -24.89 -1.83 -2.71
N LEU A 25 -24.75 -0.50 -2.64
CA LEU A 25 -24.14 0.18 -1.50
C LEU A 25 -24.99 0.16 -0.22
N ALA A 26 -26.32 0.23 -0.33
CA ALA A 26 -27.25 0.08 0.78
C ALA A 26 -27.27 -1.37 1.29
N GLU A 27 -27.22 -2.36 0.38
CA GLU A 27 -26.98 -3.76 0.73
C GLU A 27 -25.67 -3.90 1.50
N LEU A 28 -24.53 -3.45 0.93
CA LEU A 28 -23.22 -3.50 1.59
C LEU A 28 -23.25 -2.87 2.99
N ARG A 29 -23.82 -1.66 3.12
CA ARG A 29 -23.98 -0.97 4.40
C ARG A 29 -24.82 -1.75 5.41
N SER A 30 -25.84 -2.48 4.94
CA SER A 30 -26.66 -3.35 5.79
C SER A 30 -25.92 -4.61 6.27
N GLN A 31 -24.86 -5.01 5.56
CA GLN A 31 -24.05 -6.19 5.86
C GLN A 31 -22.81 -5.89 6.72
N VAL A 32 -22.17 -4.73 6.60
CA VAL A 32 -20.96 -4.40 7.38
C VAL A 32 -21.25 -4.45 8.91
N PRO A 33 -20.54 -5.31 9.68
CA PRO A 33 -20.67 -5.39 11.14
C PRO A 33 -20.20 -4.11 11.86
N SER A 34 -20.91 -3.73 12.92
CA SER A 34 -20.56 -2.58 13.79
C SER A 34 -19.93 -2.99 15.14
N SER A 35 -19.88 -4.30 15.44
CA SER A 35 -19.28 -4.83 16.67
C SER A 35 -18.80 -6.28 16.50
N PRO A 36 -17.83 -6.76 17.33
CA PRO A 36 -17.33 -8.12 17.27
C PRO A 36 -18.40 -9.21 17.44
N ALA A 37 -19.52 -8.91 18.10
CA ALA A 37 -20.62 -9.86 18.30
C ALA A 37 -21.39 -10.17 17.00
N GLN A 38 -21.32 -9.29 15.99
CA GLN A 38 -21.97 -9.47 14.69
C GLN A 38 -21.08 -10.20 13.67
N LEU A 39 -19.82 -10.49 14.01
CA LEU A 39 -18.90 -11.19 13.11
C LEU A 39 -19.19 -12.69 13.08
N THR A 40 -19.78 -13.15 11.98
CA THR A 40 -19.96 -14.57 11.64
C THR A 40 -19.35 -14.85 10.27
N ALA A 41 -19.05 -16.13 9.98
CA ALA A 41 -18.51 -16.53 8.68
C ALA A 41 -19.46 -16.17 7.52
N THR A 42 -20.77 -16.38 7.72
CA THR A 42 -21.83 -15.99 6.77
C THR A 42 -21.80 -14.48 6.52
N ARG A 43 -21.82 -13.67 7.59
CA ARG A 43 -21.85 -12.21 7.48
C ARG A 43 -20.62 -11.63 6.74
N VAL A 44 -19.44 -12.22 6.93
CA VAL A 44 -18.23 -11.82 6.16
C VAL A 44 -18.34 -12.22 4.69
N ALA A 45 -18.94 -13.38 4.37
CA ALA A 45 -19.22 -13.77 2.99
C ALA A 45 -20.29 -12.86 2.33
N ASP A 46 -21.33 -12.47 3.08
CA ASP A 46 -22.36 -11.55 2.61
C ASP A 46 -21.78 -10.16 2.29
N VAL A 47 -20.87 -9.65 3.14
CA VAL A 47 -20.12 -8.40 2.84
C VAL A 47 -19.26 -8.54 1.58
N ALA A 48 -18.58 -9.67 1.38
CA ALA A 48 -17.79 -9.90 0.18
C ALA A 48 -18.66 -9.92 -1.10
N ALA A 49 -19.80 -10.61 -1.05
CA ALA A 49 -20.77 -10.64 -2.15
C ALA A 49 -21.36 -9.24 -2.46
N ALA A 50 -21.71 -8.48 -1.44
CA ALA A 50 -22.22 -7.11 -1.59
C ALA A 50 -21.14 -6.14 -2.12
N ALA A 51 -19.88 -6.30 -1.68
CA ALA A 51 -18.74 -5.54 -2.21
C ALA A 51 -18.51 -5.82 -3.72
N ASP A 52 -18.59 -7.09 -4.14
CA ASP A 52 -18.55 -7.45 -5.56
C ASP A 52 -19.79 -6.95 -6.32
N GLY A 53 -20.95 -6.85 -5.66
CA GLY A 53 -22.14 -6.19 -6.17
C GLY A 53 -21.93 -4.71 -6.45
N VAL A 54 -21.37 -3.95 -5.49
CA VAL A 54 -20.99 -2.53 -5.67
C VAL A 54 -20.01 -2.37 -6.84
N LEU A 55 -18.97 -3.20 -6.90
CA LEU A 55 -18.01 -3.13 -8.01
C LEU A 55 -18.67 -3.44 -9.36
N ARG A 56 -19.49 -4.50 -9.47
CA ARG A 56 -20.23 -4.83 -10.70
C ARG A 56 -21.09 -3.67 -11.15
N TRP A 57 -21.91 -3.14 -10.25
CA TRP A 57 -22.77 -1.99 -10.50
C TRP A 57 -21.99 -0.78 -11.03
N VAL A 58 -20.84 -0.44 -10.43
CA VAL A 58 -19.97 0.66 -10.91
C VAL A 58 -19.49 0.44 -12.34
N ALA A 59 -19.05 -0.79 -12.69
CA ALA A 59 -18.58 -1.09 -14.05
C ALA A 59 -19.72 -1.16 -15.09
N GLU A 60 -20.95 -1.37 -14.65
CA GLU A 60 -22.17 -1.37 -15.47
C GLU A 60 -22.72 0.06 -15.71
N GLN A 61 -22.08 1.11 -15.19
CA GLN A 61 -22.38 2.52 -15.50
C GLN A 61 -21.37 3.09 -16.51
N PRO A 62 -21.49 2.84 -17.83
CA PRO A 62 -20.66 3.53 -18.81
C PRO A 62 -20.95 5.03 -18.80
N LEU A 63 -19.92 5.86 -18.97
CA LEU A 63 -20.12 7.29 -19.12
C LEU A 63 -20.80 7.59 -20.47
N PRO A 64 -21.90 8.36 -20.49
CA PRO A 64 -22.61 8.66 -21.73
C PRO A 64 -21.85 9.72 -22.51
N ALA A 65 -21.11 9.28 -23.53
CA ALA A 65 -20.20 10.12 -24.35
C ALA A 65 -20.84 11.41 -24.88
N ASP A 66 -22.14 11.39 -25.17
CA ASP A 66 -22.87 12.50 -25.81
C ASP A 66 -23.64 13.41 -24.83
N SER A 67 -23.62 13.13 -23.51
CA SER A 67 -24.40 13.89 -22.51
C SER A 67 -23.54 14.42 -21.35
N PRO A 68 -22.93 15.62 -21.50
CA PRO A 68 -22.12 16.26 -20.46
C PRO A 68 -22.76 16.37 -19.07
N PRO A 69 -24.07 16.68 -18.92
CA PRO A 69 -24.71 16.71 -17.62
C PRO A 69 -24.78 15.32 -16.96
N GLU A 70 -24.96 14.26 -17.75
CA GLU A 70 -25.00 12.88 -17.24
C GLU A 70 -23.60 12.33 -16.95
N ILE A 71 -22.57 12.74 -17.70
CA ILE A 71 -21.16 12.49 -17.34
C ILE A 71 -20.88 13.06 -15.93
N LEU A 72 -21.21 14.33 -15.70
CA LEU A 72 -21.00 14.99 -14.40
C LEU A 72 -21.79 14.30 -13.27
N ALA A 73 -23.06 13.92 -13.52
CA ALA A 73 -23.89 13.21 -12.55
C ALA A 73 -23.34 11.81 -12.22
N SER A 74 -22.80 11.09 -13.21
CA SER A 74 -22.12 9.80 -13.00
C SER A 74 -20.87 9.95 -12.15
N ILE A 75 -20.04 10.97 -12.40
CA ILE A 75 -18.85 11.25 -11.56
C ILE A 75 -19.26 11.62 -10.13
N GLU A 76 -20.28 12.47 -9.93
CA GLU A 76 -20.77 12.82 -8.58
C GLU A 76 -21.23 11.56 -7.82
N ARG A 77 -21.97 10.66 -8.49
CA ARG A 77 -22.42 9.40 -7.90
C ARG A 77 -21.26 8.44 -7.55
N LEU A 78 -20.22 8.36 -8.38
CA LEU A 78 -19.03 7.55 -8.08
C LEU A 78 -18.24 8.11 -6.88
N LEU A 79 -18.13 9.45 -6.78
CA LEU A 79 -17.53 10.13 -5.62
C LEU A 79 -18.29 9.83 -4.33
N GLU A 80 -19.62 9.90 -4.36
CA GLU A 80 -20.48 9.57 -3.21
C GLU A 80 -20.34 8.11 -2.76
N ILE A 81 -20.25 7.17 -3.70
CA ILE A 81 -20.07 5.74 -3.41
C ILE A 81 -18.71 5.50 -2.77
N HIS A 82 -17.64 6.06 -3.35
CA HIS A 82 -16.29 5.93 -2.81
C HIS A 82 -16.17 6.53 -1.40
N ALA A 83 -16.76 7.72 -1.17
CA ALA A 83 -16.78 8.35 0.14
C ALA A 83 -17.53 7.50 1.19
N GLN A 84 -18.68 6.90 0.83
CA GLN A 84 -19.45 6.03 1.72
C GLN A 84 -18.71 4.71 2.04
N VAL A 85 -18.06 4.09 1.06
CA VAL A 85 -17.23 2.89 1.31
C VAL A 85 -16.05 3.20 2.21
N ASN A 86 -15.38 4.34 2.01
CA ASN A 86 -14.33 4.79 2.92
C ASN A 86 -14.86 5.01 4.35
N GLY A 87 -16.07 5.55 4.50
CA GLY A 87 -16.75 5.64 5.80
C GLY A 87 -17.05 4.29 6.46
N LEU A 88 -17.33 3.23 5.69
CA LEU A 88 -17.49 1.86 6.19
C LEU A 88 -16.14 1.21 6.55
N LEU A 89 -15.07 1.54 5.83
CA LEU A 89 -13.70 1.13 6.16
C LEU A 89 -13.24 1.77 7.49
N GLU A 90 -13.50 3.06 7.72
CA GLU A 90 -13.21 3.70 9.01
C GLU A 90 -13.98 3.06 10.17
N GLN A 91 -15.27 2.73 9.98
CA GLN A 91 -16.06 2.00 10.97
C GLN A 91 -15.47 0.62 11.27
N THR A 92 -14.98 -0.08 10.24
CA THR A 92 -14.28 -1.35 10.38
C THR A 92 -13.01 -1.17 11.22
N PHE A 93 -12.14 -0.21 10.89
CA PHE A 93 -10.95 0.07 11.70
C PHE A 93 -11.28 0.55 13.12
N ALA A 94 -12.39 1.24 13.37
CA ALA A 94 -12.82 1.61 14.71
C ALA A 94 -13.22 0.39 15.58
N MET A 95 -13.72 -0.69 14.96
CA MET A 95 -14.08 -1.92 15.66
C MET A 95 -12.85 -2.66 16.26
N ARG A 96 -11.64 -2.46 15.72
CA ARG A 96 -10.41 -3.19 16.12
C ARG A 96 -10.09 -3.14 17.62
N VAL A 97 -10.41 -2.04 18.31
CA VAL A 97 -10.06 -1.87 19.72
C VAL A 97 -10.98 -2.67 20.66
N GLN A 98 -12.12 -3.15 20.16
CA GLN A 98 -13.12 -3.86 20.94
C GLN A 98 -12.72 -5.32 21.25
N PHE A 99 -11.82 -5.93 20.46
CA PHE A 99 -11.43 -7.33 20.63
C PHE A 99 -10.60 -7.58 21.90
N ALA A 100 -9.85 -6.58 22.37
CA ALA A 100 -9.11 -6.66 23.63
C ALA A 100 -10.03 -6.86 24.86
N GLY A 101 -11.28 -6.37 24.78
CA GLY A 101 -12.30 -6.57 25.82
C GLY A 101 -13.04 -7.91 25.79
N LEU A 102 -12.78 -8.77 24.79
CA LEU A 102 -13.36 -10.11 24.74
C LEU A 102 -12.54 -11.09 25.60
N PRO A 103 -13.19 -12.09 26.25
CA PRO A 103 -12.48 -13.15 26.96
C PRO A 103 -11.42 -13.83 26.09
N ALA A 104 -10.24 -14.09 26.66
CA ALA A 104 -9.17 -14.79 25.95
C ALA A 104 -9.57 -16.25 25.66
N GLY A 105 -9.27 -16.73 24.46
CA GLY A 105 -9.57 -18.08 24.00
C GLY A 105 -9.90 -18.16 22.51
N ASP A 106 -10.34 -19.34 22.07
CA ASP A 106 -10.55 -19.65 20.64
C ASP A 106 -11.65 -18.79 20.00
N GLU A 107 -12.70 -18.42 20.73
CA GLU A 107 -13.79 -17.58 20.21
C GLU A 107 -13.28 -16.18 19.82
N ARG A 108 -12.43 -15.58 20.67
CA ARG A 108 -11.79 -14.29 20.38
C ARG A 108 -10.94 -14.38 19.11
N HIS A 109 -10.13 -15.43 18.96
CA HIS A 109 -9.31 -15.66 17.76
C HIS A 109 -10.16 -15.97 16.52
N ALA A 110 -11.28 -16.66 16.66
CA ALA A 110 -12.22 -16.87 15.56
C ALA A 110 -12.81 -15.54 15.06
N ARG A 111 -13.25 -14.66 15.98
CA ARG A 111 -13.77 -13.33 15.64
C ARG A 111 -12.69 -12.39 15.08
N LEU A 112 -11.47 -12.44 15.59
CA LEU A 112 -10.32 -11.68 15.06
C LEU A 112 -10.00 -12.07 13.62
N ARG A 113 -9.98 -13.37 13.29
CA ARG A 113 -9.78 -13.85 11.91
C ARG A 113 -10.90 -13.42 10.96
N LEU A 114 -12.15 -13.39 11.44
CA LEU A 114 -13.29 -12.85 10.67
C LEU A 114 -13.16 -11.33 10.45
N TYR A 115 -12.74 -10.59 11.47
CA TYR A 115 -12.44 -9.16 11.38
C TYR A 115 -11.36 -8.86 10.34
N LEU A 116 -10.25 -9.60 10.36
CA LEU A 116 -9.14 -9.35 9.44
C LEU A 116 -9.52 -9.60 7.98
N ARG A 117 -10.34 -10.64 7.71
CA ARG A 117 -10.93 -10.87 6.38
C ARG A 117 -11.85 -9.74 5.95
N LEU A 118 -12.72 -9.26 6.84
CA LEU A 118 -13.58 -8.10 6.59
C LEU A 118 -12.74 -6.84 6.28
N ALA A 119 -11.71 -6.58 7.08
CA ALA A 119 -10.83 -5.43 6.90
C ALA A 119 -10.10 -5.48 5.54
N SER A 120 -9.55 -6.63 5.16
CA SER A 120 -8.97 -6.82 3.82
C SER A 120 -9.99 -6.52 2.73
N GLN A 121 -11.17 -7.16 2.77
CA GLN A 121 -12.22 -6.94 1.76
C GLN A 121 -12.61 -5.46 1.61
N MET A 122 -12.70 -4.72 2.71
CA MET A 122 -13.04 -3.29 2.68
C MET A 122 -11.89 -2.40 2.16
N ILE A 123 -10.63 -2.76 2.45
CA ILE A 123 -9.44 -2.10 1.89
C ILE A 123 -9.36 -2.35 0.37
N ASP A 124 -9.57 -3.61 -0.04
CA ASP A 124 -9.47 -4.05 -1.43
C ASP A 124 -10.61 -3.46 -2.28
N LEU A 125 -11.83 -3.35 -1.70
CA LEU A 125 -12.97 -2.63 -2.30
C LEU A 125 -12.68 -1.13 -2.46
N SER A 126 -12.17 -0.48 -1.40
CA SER A 126 -11.81 0.95 -1.42
C SER A 126 -10.82 1.26 -2.53
N GLY A 127 -9.73 0.48 -2.64
CA GLY A 127 -8.72 0.70 -3.68
C GLY A 127 -9.22 0.42 -5.10
N ARG A 128 -10.07 -0.60 -5.29
CA ARG A 128 -10.70 -0.87 -6.59
C ARG A 128 -11.67 0.22 -7.02
N LEU A 129 -12.37 0.85 -6.07
CA LEU A 129 -13.24 2.00 -6.34
C LEU A 129 -12.43 3.26 -6.64
N HIS A 130 -11.30 3.48 -5.96
CA HIS A 130 -10.37 4.56 -6.31
C HIS A 130 -9.88 4.41 -7.77
N THR A 131 -9.45 3.21 -8.19
CA THR A 131 -9.05 2.94 -9.58
C THR A 131 -10.20 3.20 -10.57
N ALA A 132 -11.41 2.69 -10.30
CA ALA A 132 -12.56 2.90 -11.18
C ALA A 132 -12.97 4.38 -11.28
N LEU A 133 -12.88 5.13 -10.17
CA LEU A 133 -13.12 6.57 -10.14
C LEU A 133 -12.07 7.33 -10.95
N ARG A 134 -10.79 6.95 -10.85
CA ARG A 134 -9.69 7.50 -11.65
C ARG A 134 -9.93 7.31 -13.15
N GLU A 135 -10.22 6.07 -13.58
CA GLU A 135 -10.56 5.74 -14.97
C GLU A 135 -11.78 6.54 -15.48
N ALA A 136 -12.84 6.66 -14.66
CA ALA A 136 -14.02 7.44 -15.01
C ALA A 136 -13.71 8.94 -15.15
N ILE A 137 -12.92 9.54 -14.25
CA ILE A 137 -12.55 10.96 -14.34
C ILE A 137 -11.68 11.22 -15.57
N GLU A 138 -10.79 10.30 -15.94
CA GLU A 138 -9.94 10.41 -17.15
C GLU A 138 -10.80 10.44 -18.43
N VAL A 139 -11.76 9.52 -18.54
CA VAL A 139 -12.73 9.50 -19.66
C VAL A 139 -13.63 10.74 -19.65
N ALA A 140 -14.10 11.18 -18.48
CA ALA A 140 -14.89 12.40 -18.34
C ALA A 140 -14.10 13.66 -18.75
N ALA A 141 -12.82 13.77 -18.36
CA ALA A 141 -11.95 14.86 -18.75
C ALA A 141 -11.83 14.93 -20.29
N TYR A 142 -11.57 13.80 -20.94
CA TYR A 142 -11.48 13.71 -22.41
C TYR A 142 -12.77 14.18 -23.13
N HIS A 143 -13.95 13.71 -22.69
CA HIS A 143 -15.21 14.13 -23.31
C HIS A 143 -15.57 15.60 -23.05
N LEU A 144 -15.16 16.16 -21.90
CA LEU A 144 -15.51 17.52 -21.50
C LEU A 144 -14.47 18.58 -21.90
N ASP A 145 -13.25 18.22 -22.32
CA ASP A 145 -12.16 19.16 -22.70
C ASP A 145 -12.60 20.16 -23.78
N SER A 146 -13.38 19.70 -24.77
CA SER A 146 -13.99 20.56 -25.81
C SER A 146 -15.09 21.52 -25.31
N GLN A 147 -15.48 21.44 -24.03
CA GLN A 147 -16.61 22.16 -23.44
C GLN A 147 -16.21 22.87 -22.13
N PRO A 148 -15.54 24.04 -22.21
CA PRO A 148 -14.92 24.69 -21.05
C PRO A 148 -15.84 24.89 -19.84
N GLN A 149 -17.12 25.21 -20.05
CA GLN A 149 -18.08 25.37 -18.95
C GLN A 149 -18.40 24.06 -18.22
N GLN A 150 -18.41 22.91 -18.90
CA GLN A 150 -18.68 21.62 -18.27
C GLN A 150 -17.41 21.03 -17.66
N PHE A 151 -16.25 21.24 -18.29
CA PHE A 151 -14.94 20.93 -17.72
C PHE A 151 -14.69 21.70 -16.42
N GLN A 152 -15.00 23.00 -16.39
CA GLN A 152 -14.97 23.82 -15.17
C GLN A 152 -15.85 23.25 -14.05
N ARG A 153 -17.06 22.76 -14.38
CA ARG A 153 -17.97 22.12 -13.41
C ARG A 153 -17.44 20.77 -12.92
N LEU A 154 -16.69 20.02 -13.73
CA LEU A 154 -15.97 18.83 -13.29
C LEU A 154 -14.91 19.22 -12.24
N LEU A 155 -14.08 20.24 -12.50
CA LEU A 155 -13.09 20.70 -11.52
C LEU A 155 -13.74 21.15 -10.20
N GLU A 156 -14.83 21.92 -10.27
CA GLU A 156 -15.60 22.34 -9.09
C GLU A 156 -16.16 21.15 -8.30
N LEU A 157 -16.68 20.13 -8.99
CA LEU A 157 -17.16 18.88 -8.39
C LEU A 157 -16.04 18.11 -7.69
N LEU A 158 -14.85 18.03 -8.30
CA LEU A 158 -13.67 17.38 -7.71
C LEU A 158 -13.16 18.14 -6.48
N VAL A 159 -13.15 19.48 -6.51
CA VAL A 159 -12.77 20.34 -5.38
C VAL A 159 -13.77 20.22 -4.23
N LYS A 160 -15.08 20.31 -4.51
CA LYS A 160 -16.17 20.14 -3.53
C LYS A 160 -16.04 18.82 -2.75
N ASN A 161 -15.72 17.73 -3.44
CA ASN A 161 -15.60 16.39 -2.87
C ASN A 161 -14.18 16.05 -2.39
N LYS A 162 -13.18 16.92 -2.57
CA LYS A 162 -11.76 16.67 -2.27
C LYS A 162 -11.27 15.35 -2.88
N ALA A 163 -11.55 15.15 -4.16
CA ALA A 163 -11.27 13.90 -4.86
C ALA A 163 -9.76 13.71 -5.13
N ALA A 164 -9.10 12.82 -4.38
CA ALA A 164 -7.67 12.49 -4.58
C ALA A 164 -7.41 11.97 -6.01
N ALA A 165 -8.15 10.95 -6.44
CA ALA A 165 -8.11 10.42 -7.81
C ALA A 165 -8.34 11.52 -8.87
N GLY A 166 -9.20 12.51 -8.60
CA GLY A 166 -9.42 13.64 -9.50
C GLY A 166 -8.24 14.60 -9.59
N ALA A 167 -7.56 14.83 -8.47
CA ALA A 167 -6.34 15.64 -8.43
C ALA A 167 -5.15 14.93 -9.12
N GLU A 168 -5.10 13.60 -9.06
CA GLU A 168 -4.13 12.79 -9.83
C GLU A 168 -4.37 12.88 -11.33
N VAL A 169 -5.60 12.60 -11.77
CA VAL A 169 -5.97 12.63 -13.20
C VAL A 169 -5.73 14.02 -13.77
N MET A 170 -6.23 15.07 -13.12
CA MET A 170 -6.12 16.43 -13.65
C MET A 170 -4.70 17.01 -13.58
N SER A 171 -3.73 16.32 -12.95
CA SER A 171 -2.38 16.83 -12.73
C SER A 171 -1.64 17.23 -14.03
N TYR A 172 -2.02 16.66 -15.18
CA TYR A 172 -1.48 17.04 -16.49
C TYR A 172 -1.75 18.50 -16.86
N MET A 173 -2.84 19.12 -16.38
CA MET A 173 -3.19 20.50 -16.77
C MET A 173 -2.21 21.55 -16.22
N LEU A 174 -1.34 21.19 -15.27
CA LEU A 174 -0.24 22.07 -14.85
C LEU A 174 0.71 22.40 -16.02
N PHE A 175 0.83 21.48 -16.98
CA PHE A 175 1.74 21.56 -18.11
C PHE A 175 1.03 22.09 -19.36
N ASP A 176 1.77 22.77 -20.23
CA ASP A 176 1.23 23.13 -21.55
C ASP A 176 1.31 21.89 -22.46
N PRO A 177 0.29 21.63 -23.30
CA PRO A 177 0.33 20.49 -24.20
C PRO A 177 1.44 20.66 -25.26
N PRO A 178 1.96 19.57 -25.85
CA PRO A 178 2.99 19.65 -26.90
C PRO A 178 2.57 20.56 -28.05
N ALA A 179 3.49 21.35 -28.59
CA ALA A 179 3.19 22.37 -29.60
C ALA A 179 2.64 21.80 -30.92
N ASP A 180 2.86 20.51 -31.18
CA ASP A 180 2.37 19.73 -32.32
C ASP A 180 1.03 19.01 -32.06
N SER A 181 0.52 19.03 -30.83
CA SER A 181 -0.76 18.38 -30.45
C SER A 181 -2.00 19.09 -30.99
N GLY A 182 -1.90 20.38 -31.33
CA GLY A 182 -3.04 21.23 -31.70
C GLY A 182 -3.95 21.65 -30.55
N ALA A 183 -3.69 21.19 -29.31
CA ALA A 183 -4.44 21.61 -28.13
C ALA A 183 -4.01 23.01 -27.65
N SER A 184 -4.95 23.75 -27.05
CA SER A 184 -4.65 25.08 -26.49
C SER A 184 -3.99 24.95 -25.10
N PRO A 185 -3.01 25.81 -24.75
CA PRO A 185 -2.45 25.84 -23.40
C PRO A 185 -3.48 26.19 -22.33
N TYR A 186 -3.45 25.48 -21.20
CA TYR A 186 -4.29 25.77 -20.04
C TYR A 186 -3.98 27.15 -19.45
N SER A 187 -5.03 27.90 -19.12
CA SER A 187 -4.92 29.25 -18.58
C SER A 187 -4.29 29.28 -17.18
N THR A 188 -3.81 30.45 -16.78
CA THR A 188 -3.32 30.69 -15.41
C THR A 188 -4.41 30.40 -14.36
N GLN A 189 -5.69 30.61 -14.69
CA GLN A 189 -6.81 30.36 -13.78
C GLN A 189 -7.08 28.87 -13.59
N GLU A 190 -7.08 28.07 -14.66
CA GLU A 190 -7.25 26.61 -14.59
C GLU A 190 -6.11 25.96 -13.80
N LYS A 191 -4.86 26.37 -14.07
CA LYS A 191 -3.69 25.91 -13.31
C LYS A 191 -3.78 26.29 -11.83
N TYR A 192 -4.25 27.49 -11.51
CA TYR A 192 -4.51 27.91 -10.12
C TYR A 192 -5.62 27.09 -9.44
N GLN A 193 -6.70 26.78 -10.15
CA GLN A 193 -7.77 25.92 -9.60
C GLN A 193 -7.29 24.49 -9.34
N LEU A 194 -6.46 23.94 -10.21
CA LEU A 194 -5.82 22.64 -9.99
C LEU A 194 -4.88 22.66 -8.78
N LEU A 195 -4.05 23.69 -8.61
CA LEU A 195 -3.24 23.84 -7.40
C LEU A 195 -4.12 23.93 -6.12
N ASN A 196 -5.30 24.53 -6.20
CA ASN A 196 -6.28 24.53 -5.11
C ASN A 196 -6.95 23.16 -4.88
N LEU A 197 -7.19 22.37 -5.94
CA LEU A 197 -7.66 20.98 -5.82
C LEU A 197 -6.62 20.12 -5.09
N ILE A 198 -5.35 20.20 -5.50
CA ILE A 198 -4.22 19.51 -4.84
C ILE A 198 -4.10 19.95 -3.37
N LEU A 199 -4.29 21.25 -3.08
CA LEU A 199 -4.32 21.77 -1.72
C LEU A 199 -5.51 21.27 -0.89
N ALA A 200 -6.68 21.07 -1.51
CA ALA A 200 -7.90 20.62 -0.86
C ALA A 200 -7.88 19.12 -0.53
N THR A 201 -7.27 18.30 -1.40
CA THR A 201 -7.02 16.86 -1.13
C THR A 201 -5.89 16.66 -0.13
N ARG A 202 -4.86 17.52 -0.18
CA ARG A 202 -3.57 17.33 0.50
C ARG A 202 -2.97 15.95 0.23
N HIS A 203 -3.12 15.43 -0.98
CA HIS A 203 -2.57 14.11 -1.33
C HIS A 203 -1.07 14.22 -1.63
N HIS A 204 -0.21 13.64 -0.78
CA HIS A 204 1.24 13.81 -0.87
C HIS A 204 1.84 13.26 -2.17
N ASP A 205 1.26 12.19 -2.73
CA ASP A 205 1.75 11.54 -3.96
C ASP A 205 1.63 12.45 -5.20
N LEU A 206 0.98 13.62 -5.09
CA LEU A 206 0.91 14.66 -6.13
C LEU A 206 2.14 15.59 -6.17
N LEU A 207 3.00 15.52 -5.15
CA LEU A 207 4.20 16.35 -5.05
C LEU A 207 5.14 16.28 -6.27
N PRO A 208 5.37 15.12 -6.93
CA PRO A 208 6.17 15.06 -8.16
C PRO A 208 5.65 15.96 -9.29
N TYR A 209 4.33 16.06 -9.46
CA TYR A 209 3.71 16.94 -10.47
C TYR A 209 3.89 18.42 -10.11
N VAL A 210 3.69 18.79 -8.84
CA VAL A 210 3.94 20.17 -8.37
C VAL A 210 5.43 20.55 -8.51
N ALA A 211 6.34 19.60 -8.24
CA ALA A 211 7.77 19.79 -8.41
C ALA A 211 8.21 19.94 -9.88
N ALA A 212 7.63 19.16 -10.79
CA ALA A 212 7.86 19.32 -12.23
C ALA A 212 7.29 20.66 -12.73
N PHE A 213 6.06 21.01 -12.32
CA PHE A 213 5.46 22.31 -12.64
C PHE A 213 6.34 23.48 -12.19
N LEU A 214 6.91 23.45 -10.98
CA LEU A 214 7.82 24.47 -10.46
C LEU A 214 9.08 24.69 -11.30
N ARG A 215 9.50 23.70 -12.11
CA ARG A 215 10.68 23.80 -13.00
C ARG A 215 10.35 24.45 -14.35
N GLU A 216 9.10 24.35 -14.79
CA GLU A 216 8.65 24.76 -16.13
C GLU A 216 7.76 26.00 -16.11
N ALA A 217 7.13 26.30 -14.97
CA ALA A 217 6.23 27.42 -14.80
C ALA A 217 6.92 28.77 -15.08
N LYS A 218 6.27 29.59 -15.93
CA LYS A 218 6.75 30.92 -16.30
C LYS A 218 6.03 32.06 -15.57
N ASN A 219 4.95 31.77 -14.85
CA ASN A 219 4.15 32.77 -14.14
C ASN A 219 4.67 32.96 -12.69
N PRO A 220 5.21 34.15 -12.34
CA PRO A 220 5.73 34.46 -11.00
C PRO A 220 4.80 34.09 -9.84
N SER A 221 3.51 34.40 -9.99
CA SER A 221 2.52 34.17 -8.93
C SER A 221 2.24 32.68 -8.73
N LEU A 222 2.12 31.92 -9.82
CA LEU A 222 1.93 30.46 -9.73
C LEU A 222 3.14 29.74 -9.14
N ILE A 223 4.37 30.22 -9.38
CA ILE A 223 5.59 29.66 -8.76
C ILE A 223 5.53 29.82 -7.24
N VAL A 224 5.18 31.00 -6.72
CA VAL A 224 5.08 31.24 -5.27
C VAL A 224 3.95 30.40 -4.65
N ILE A 225 2.79 30.30 -5.32
CA ILE A 225 1.66 29.49 -4.87
C ILE A 225 2.01 27.99 -4.85
N ALA A 226 2.69 27.49 -5.88
CA ALA A 226 3.12 26.09 -5.94
C ALA A 226 4.23 25.79 -4.90
N ALA A 227 5.11 26.74 -4.60
CA ALA A 227 6.10 26.59 -3.53
C ALA A 227 5.46 26.53 -2.13
N GLU A 228 4.44 27.35 -1.88
CA GLU A 228 3.62 27.26 -0.66
C GLU A 228 2.86 25.92 -0.60
N LEU A 229 2.37 25.42 -1.74
CA LEU A 229 1.76 24.09 -1.82
C LEU A 229 2.76 22.99 -1.46
N VAL A 230 4.01 23.05 -1.92
CA VAL A 230 5.07 22.10 -1.49
C VAL A 230 5.28 22.17 0.03
N ARG A 231 5.33 23.37 0.63
CA ARG A 231 5.42 23.51 2.10
C ARG A 231 4.24 22.83 2.82
N ARG A 232 3.03 22.89 2.26
CA ARG A 232 1.81 22.28 2.83
C ARG A 232 1.67 20.78 2.60
N LEU A 233 2.12 20.29 1.44
CA LEU A 233 2.17 18.85 1.14
C LEU A 233 3.31 18.12 1.86
N GLY A 234 4.27 18.87 2.40
CA GLY A 234 5.49 18.32 2.97
C GLY A 234 6.63 18.41 1.97
N LEU A 235 7.55 19.33 2.22
CA LEU A 235 8.82 19.40 1.47
C LEU A 235 9.69 18.19 1.87
N PRO A 236 10.17 17.38 0.91
CA PRO A 236 11.01 16.24 1.21
C PRO A 236 12.30 16.63 1.91
N GLN A 237 12.72 15.77 2.82
CA GLN A 237 13.96 15.91 3.55
C GLN A 237 15.17 15.63 2.68
N GLU A 238 16.30 16.27 2.99
CA GLU A 238 17.60 15.87 2.43
C GLU A 238 17.87 14.40 2.77
N PRO A 239 18.29 13.55 1.80
CA PRO A 239 18.59 12.15 2.04
C PRO A 239 19.64 11.97 3.16
N ARG A 240 19.49 10.92 3.97
CA ARG A 240 20.49 10.54 4.96
C ARG A 240 21.80 10.12 4.26
N PRO A 241 22.97 10.64 4.66
CA PRO A 241 24.25 10.25 4.07
C PRO A 241 24.46 8.73 4.08
N GLY A 242 24.94 8.18 2.97
CA GLY A 242 25.15 6.74 2.80
C GLY A 242 23.87 5.92 2.50
N ASN A 243 22.67 6.48 2.66
CA ASN A 243 21.39 5.80 2.37
C ASN A 243 20.75 6.27 1.04
N VAL A 244 21.58 6.64 0.06
CA VAL A 244 21.12 7.00 -1.30
C VAL A 244 20.94 5.72 -2.11
N ALA A 245 19.86 4.99 -1.84
CA ALA A 245 19.37 4.00 -2.78
C ALA A 245 18.99 4.73 -4.08
N GLU A 246 19.64 4.42 -5.21
CA GLU A 246 19.40 5.06 -6.52
C GLU A 246 17.92 5.06 -6.93
N ARG A 247 17.14 4.11 -6.38
CA ARG A 247 15.71 3.92 -6.58
C ARG A 247 14.80 5.03 -6.00
N PHE A 248 15.27 5.87 -5.06
CA PHE A 248 14.46 6.96 -4.51
C PHE A 248 15.20 8.30 -4.51
N LYS A 249 14.91 9.11 -5.52
CA LYS A 249 15.29 10.53 -5.57
C LYS A 249 14.09 11.39 -5.17
N PRO A 250 14.19 12.24 -4.12
CA PRO A 250 13.12 13.15 -3.76
C PRO A 250 12.68 14.04 -4.94
N PRO A 251 11.37 14.29 -5.12
CA PRO A 251 10.85 15.01 -6.29
C PRO A 251 11.32 16.47 -6.37
N ILE A 252 11.57 17.10 -5.22
CA ILE A 252 12.19 18.43 -5.06
C ILE A 252 12.86 18.50 -3.68
N LEU A 253 13.94 19.26 -3.56
CA LEU A 253 14.68 19.49 -2.31
C LEU A 253 14.68 20.97 -1.93
N ALA A 254 15.00 21.27 -0.67
CA ALA A 254 14.99 22.63 -0.13
C ALA A 254 15.89 23.59 -0.93
N GLY A 255 17.11 23.14 -1.30
CA GLY A 255 18.03 23.93 -2.12
C GLY A 255 17.52 24.21 -3.54
N GLU A 256 16.80 23.25 -4.15
CA GLU A 256 16.20 23.45 -5.47
C GLU A 256 15.04 24.46 -5.41
N LEU A 257 14.14 24.30 -4.44
CA LEU A 257 13.00 25.20 -4.27
C LEU A 257 13.44 26.63 -3.91
N HIS A 258 14.48 26.77 -3.08
CA HIS A 258 15.09 28.07 -2.75
C HIS A 258 15.64 28.75 -4.02
N ARG A 259 16.36 28.00 -4.87
CA ARG A 259 16.90 28.52 -6.14
C ARG A 259 15.78 29.00 -7.06
N ILE A 260 14.70 28.24 -7.21
CA ILE A 260 13.54 28.61 -8.04
C ILE A 260 12.88 29.89 -7.52
N LEU A 261 12.58 29.98 -6.21
CA LEU A 261 11.97 31.18 -5.62
C LEU A 261 12.87 32.43 -5.69
N THR A 262 14.19 32.25 -5.63
CA THR A 262 15.16 33.35 -5.74
C THR A 262 15.10 34.00 -7.13
N GLN A 263 14.81 33.22 -8.18
CA GLN A 263 14.70 33.71 -9.57
C GLN A 263 13.43 34.54 -9.83
N VAL A 264 12.42 34.44 -8.97
CA VAL A 264 11.21 35.27 -9.04
C VAL A 264 11.51 36.67 -8.50
N SER A 265 11.29 37.72 -9.29
CA SER A 265 11.45 39.10 -8.83
C SER A 265 10.27 39.53 -7.96
N GLU A 266 10.54 40.40 -6.96
CA GLU A 266 9.48 41.00 -6.14
C GLU A 266 8.66 42.04 -6.91
N SER A 267 9.20 42.62 -7.99
CA SER A 267 8.48 43.53 -8.89
C SER A 267 7.33 42.86 -9.64
N ASP A 268 7.39 41.54 -9.80
CA ASP A 268 6.49 40.77 -10.68
C ASP A 268 5.39 40.06 -9.87
N LEU A 269 5.28 40.41 -8.58
CA LEU A 269 4.40 39.79 -7.61
C LEU A 269 3.45 40.83 -6.97
N PRO A 270 2.18 40.48 -6.75
CA PRO A 270 1.31 41.20 -5.82
C PRO A 270 1.94 41.25 -4.41
N GLU A 271 1.70 42.34 -3.67
CA GLU A 271 2.29 42.60 -2.35
C GLU A 271 2.17 41.42 -1.37
N HIS A 272 1.00 40.76 -1.33
CA HIS A 272 0.79 39.59 -0.47
C HIS A 272 1.69 38.40 -0.84
N LEU A 273 2.01 38.18 -2.12
CA LEU A 273 2.94 37.14 -2.55
C LEU A 273 4.41 37.51 -2.32
N VAL A 274 4.76 38.81 -2.29
CA VAL A 274 6.10 39.25 -1.87
C VAL A 274 6.38 38.85 -0.43
N ALA A 275 5.40 39.04 0.48
CA ALA A 275 5.50 38.60 1.87
C ALA A 275 5.68 37.07 1.98
N TYR A 276 4.83 36.28 1.32
CA TYR A 276 4.94 34.82 1.31
C TYR A 276 6.26 34.32 0.72
N ARG A 277 6.75 34.92 -0.38
CA ARG A 277 8.05 34.56 -0.97
C ARG A 277 9.20 34.77 0.02
N ARG A 278 9.21 35.89 0.75
CA ARG A 278 10.24 36.19 1.77
C ARG A 278 10.19 35.20 2.94
N GLU A 279 9.00 34.84 3.41
CA GLU A 279 8.81 33.81 4.45
C GLU A 279 9.32 32.45 3.98
N LEU A 280 8.95 32.02 2.76
CA LEU A 280 9.36 30.75 2.17
C LEU A 280 10.88 30.68 1.99
N LEU A 281 11.54 31.72 1.49
CA LEU A 281 13.00 31.74 1.35
C LEU A 281 13.70 31.60 2.71
N ALA A 282 13.26 32.32 3.74
CA ALA A 282 13.82 32.21 5.08
C ALA A 282 13.59 30.83 5.72
N TRP A 283 12.41 30.23 5.52
CA TRP A 283 12.12 28.86 5.97
C TRP A 283 12.95 27.81 5.22
N LEU A 284 13.12 27.95 3.90
CA LEU A 284 13.95 27.08 3.08
C LEU A 284 15.43 27.17 3.47
N GLN A 285 15.94 28.36 3.77
CA GLN A 285 17.32 28.53 4.23
C GLN A 285 17.57 27.78 5.56
N ARG A 286 16.63 27.84 6.52
CA ARG A 286 16.70 27.02 7.75
C ARG A 286 16.63 25.52 7.44
N ARG A 287 15.71 25.10 6.57
CA ARG A 287 15.59 23.70 6.10
C ARG A 287 16.89 23.17 5.49
N MET A 288 17.58 23.96 4.67
CA MET A 288 18.87 23.57 4.08
C MET A 288 19.99 23.45 5.12
N GLN A 289 20.00 24.31 6.14
CA GLN A 289 21.08 24.38 7.14
C GLN A 289 20.90 23.40 8.31
N ARG A 290 19.66 23.04 8.64
CA ARG A 290 19.30 22.31 9.88
C ARG A 290 18.31 21.17 9.65
N GLY A 291 17.62 21.13 8.51
CA GLY A 291 16.58 20.15 8.19
C GLY A 291 15.27 20.37 8.96
N ILE A 292 14.76 19.27 9.49
CA ILE A 292 13.72 19.11 10.51
C ILE A 292 13.83 20.04 11.72
N GLU A 293 13.28 21.26 11.81
CA GLU A 293 13.30 22.02 13.09
C GLU A 293 12.02 21.81 13.93
N GLU A 294 10.88 21.56 13.28
CA GLU A 294 9.59 21.32 13.89
C GLU A 294 9.51 19.94 14.57
N ASP A 295 8.61 19.80 15.55
CA ASP A 295 8.35 18.54 16.26
C ASP A 295 7.52 17.53 15.46
N SER A 296 7.09 17.89 14.23
CA SER A 296 6.35 17.03 13.32
C SER A 296 6.88 17.04 11.88
N LEU A 297 6.66 15.93 11.18
CA LEU A 297 6.82 15.80 9.72
C LEU A 297 5.44 15.82 9.06
N LYS A 298 5.25 16.67 8.05
CA LYS A 298 4.01 16.70 7.24
C LYS A 298 4.17 15.87 5.97
N LEU A 299 3.18 15.04 5.69
CA LEU A 299 3.01 14.25 4.46
C LEU A 299 1.57 14.43 3.98
N GLY A 300 1.29 15.60 3.39
CA GLY A 300 -0.04 15.94 2.90
C GLY A 300 -1.03 16.19 4.03
N ALA A 301 -2.07 15.36 4.12
CA ALA A 301 -3.03 15.38 5.22
C ALA A 301 -2.47 14.78 6.53
N LEU A 302 -1.41 13.96 6.43
CA LEU A 302 -0.80 13.26 7.55
C LEU A 302 0.27 14.13 8.23
N GLU A 303 0.27 14.13 9.56
CA GLU A 303 1.27 14.78 10.40
C GLU A 303 1.84 13.76 11.39
N LEU A 304 3.13 13.44 11.25
CA LEU A 304 3.84 12.40 11.99
C LEU A 304 4.66 12.99 13.14
N LEU A 305 4.70 12.26 14.25
CA LEU A 305 5.44 12.60 15.47
C LEU A 305 6.44 11.50 15.83
N PRO A 306 7.51 11.80 16.58
CA PRO A 306 8.40 10.77 17.11
C PRO A 306 7.61 9.81 18.02
N GLY A 307 7.79 8.51 17.80
CA GLY A 307 7.07 7.45 18.50
C GLY A 307 5.84 6.91 17.77
N ASP A 308 5.43 7.50 16.64
CA ASP A 308 4.39 6.88 15.80
C ASP A 308 4.88 5.54 15.24
N TRP A 309 4.04 4.51 15.30
CA TRP A 309 4.34 3.19 14.75
C TRP A 309 3.74 3.05 13.36
N LEU A 310 4.60 2.84 12.37
CA LEU A 310 4.23 2.47 11.01
C LEU A 310 3.93 0.97 10.97
N LEU A 311 2.76 0.58 10.46
CA LEU A 311 2.45 -0.80 10.05
C LEU A 311 2.23 -0.84 8.53
N MET A 312 2.88 -1.77 7.84
CA MET A 312 2.89 -1.87 6.36
C MET A 312 2.24 -3.17 5.88
N ARG A 313 1.40 -3.09 4.82
CA ARG A 313 0.84 -4.26 4.13
C ARG A 313 1.59 -4.48 2.82
N ASN A 314 2.44 -5.50 2.79
CA ASN A 314 3.03 -6.00 1.55
C ASN A 314 2.52 -7.43 1.27
N PRO A 315 2.48 -7.88 0.01
CA PRO A 315 2.31 -9.30 -0.29
C PRO A 315 3.41 -10.11 0.42
N SER A 316 3.03 -11.10 1.24
CA SER A 316 3.98 -11.91 2.00
C SER A 316 3.33 -13.20 2.53
N PRO A 317 4.05 -14.34 2.58
CA PRO A 317 3.54 -15.59 3.17
C PRO A 317 3.43 -15.52 4.70
N TYR A 318 4.21 -14.66 5.37
CA TYR A 318 4.28 -14.57 6.84
C TYR A 318 2.92 -14.21 7.47
N ASN A 319 2.06 -13.54 6.71
CA ASN A 319 0.71 -13.10 7.08
C ASN A 319 -0.20 -14.24 7.54
N LEU A 320 0.12 -15.48 7.15
CA LEU A 320 -0.68 -16.67 7.41
C LEU A 320 0.00 -17.64 8.40
N PHE A 321 1.16 -17.27 8.95
CA PHE A 321 1.93 -18.13 9.85
C PHE A 321 1.47 -18.07 11.31
N THR A 322 0.59 -17.14 11.67
CA THR A 322 0.02 -16.97 13.02
C THR A 322 -1.44 -17.41 13.09
N ASP A 323 -1.99 -17.57 14.29
CA ASP A 323 -3.42 -17.78 14.50
C ASP A 323 -4.28 -16.51 14.31
N LEU A 324 -3.67 -15.34 14.15
CA LEU A 324 -4.28 -14.12 13.59
C LEU A 324 -4.23 -14.10 12.05
N SER A 325 -4.54 -15.24 11.42
CA SER A 325 -4.48 -15.45 9.98
C SER A 325 -5.85 -15.24 9.28
N PRO A 326 -5.94 -14.38 8.24
CA PRO A 326 -4.87 -13.61 7.60
C PRO A 326 -4.48 -12.36 8.39
N GLY A 327 -3.18 -12.16 8.62
CA GLY A 327 -2.62 -10.91 9.14
C GLY A 327 -2.74 -9.79 8.11
N LEU A 328 -3.01 -8.57 8.58
CA LEU A 328 -3.24 -7.41 7.74
C LEU A 328 -1.94 -6.65 7.41
N PHE A 329 -0.98 -6.67 8.34
CA PHE A 329 0.33 -6.02 8.20
C PHE A 329 1.45 -7.04 8.37
N THR A 330 2.57 -6.77 7.72
CA THR A 330 3.65 -7.74 7.46
C THR A 330 5.01 -7.22 7.89
N HIS A 331 5.16 -5.91 8.01
CA HIS A 331 6.35 -5.24 8.50
C HIS A 331 5.98 -3.98 9.27
N VAL A 332 6.90 -3.50 10.09
CA VAL A 332 6.70 -2.34 10.98
C VAL A 332 7.96 -1.48 11.11
N GLY A 333 7.78 -0.26 11.59
CA GLY A 333 8.87 0.60 12.04
C GLY A 333 8.37 1.70 12.95
N VAL A 334 9.29 2.43 13.59
CA VAL A 334 8.98 3.56 14.47
C VAL A 334 9.49 4.86 13.86
N VAL A 335 8.66 5.90 13.85
CA VAL A 335 9.08 7.25 13.51
C VAL A 335 10.01 7.75 14.61
N ALA A 336 11.25 8.06 14.26
CA ALA A 336 12.24 8.63 15.15
C ALA A 336 12.81 9.93 14.56
N VAL A 337 13.57 10.66 15.37
CA VAL A 337 14.31 11.85 14.94
C VAL A 337 15.79 11.60 15.14
N GLU A 338 16.55 11.76 14.05
CA GLU A 338 18.00 11.63 14.01
C GLU A 338 18.61 13.00 13.65
N GLN A 339 19.71 13.40 14.29
CA GLN A 339 20.59 14.43 13.75
C GLN A 339 21.81 13.73 13.15
N GLY A 340 21.93 13.79 11.83
CA GLY A 340 22.99 13.10 11.10
C GLY A 340 24.38 13.67 11.41
N ARG A 341 25.45 12.96 10.97
CA ARG A 341 26.84 13.45 11.06
C ARG A 341 27.08 14.75 10.27
N ASP A 342 26.18 15.08 9.37
CA ASP A 342 26.11 16.34 8.62
C ASP A 342 25.42 17.49 9.39
N GLY A 343 24.96 17.25 10.62
CA GLY A 343 24.27 18.22 11.46
C GLY A 343 22.80 18.43 11.10
N ILE A 344 22.27 17.74 10.08
CA ILE A 344 20.89 17.91 9.60
C ILE A 344 19.95 17.00 10.39
N ARG A 345 18.95 17.60 11.06
CA ARG A 345 17.87 16.89 11.78
C ARG A 345 16.86 16.34 10.77
N ARG A 346 16.50 15.07 10.93
CA ARG A 346 15.61 14.32 10.05
C ARG A 346 14.62 13.48 10.86
N PHE A 347 13.42 13.34 10.33
CA PHE A 347 12.50 12.26 10.66
C PHE A 347 12.85 11.03 9.83
N VAL A 348 13.00 9.90 10.51
CA VAL A 348 13.36 8.61 9.92
C VAL A 348 12.39 7.54 10.40
N ILE A 349 12.17 6.51 9.58
CA ILE A 349 11.71 5.22 10.08
C ILE A 349 12.94 4.43 10.52
N VAL A 350 12.87 3.91 11.74
CA VAL A 350 13.79 2.90 12.28
C VAL A 350 13.02 1.59 12.37
N ASP A 351 13.61 0.53 11.81
CA ASP A 351 13.03 -0.81 11.76
C ASP A 351 14.11 -1.87 12.03
N LEU A 352 13.68 -3.12 12.21
CA LEU A 352 14.58 -4.27 12.26
C LEU A 352 14.29 -5.19 11.06
N PRO A 353 15.01 -5.01 9.93
CA PRO A 353 14.87 -5.84 8.73
C PRO A 353 15.51 -7.22 8.89
N GLU A 354 15.13 -8.16 8.01
CA GLU A 354 15.68 -9.52 7.92
C GLU A 354 17.16 -9.55 7.49
N ARG A 355 17.64 -8.49 6.83
CA ARG A 355 19.02 -8.31 6.35
C ARG A 355 19.60 -7.01 6.90
N GLY A 356 20.89 -7.05 7.17
CA GLY A 356 21.67 -6.03 7.89
C GLY A 356 22.33 -6.63 9.13
N ALA A 357 23.49 -6.08 9.51
CA ALA A 357 24.14 -6.35 10.79
C ALA A 357 24.04 -5.17 11.78
N GLU A 358 23.41 -4.07 11.37
CA GLU A 358 23.13 -2.88 12.19
C GLU A 358 21.64 -2.50 12.07
N ILE A 359 21.11 -1.73 13.03
CA ILE A 359 19.76 -1.15 12.94
C ILE A 359 19.78 0.05 11.96
N PRO A 360 19.05 0.01 10.83
CA PRO A 360 19.03 1.09 9.85
C PRO A 360 18.17 2.28 10.30
N ALA A 361 18.39 3.42 9.64
CA ALA A 361 17.48 4.56 9.66
C ALA A 361 17.30 5.09 8.23
N THR A 362 16.04 5.24 7.80
CA THR A 362 15.68 5.69 6.44
C THR A 362 14.74 6.89 6.53
N ASN A 363 14.95 7.93 5.72
CA ASN A 363 14.00 9.05 5.62
C ASN A 363 12.57 8.51 5.41
N VAL A 364 11.59 9.04 6.13
CA VAL A 364 10.21 8.50 6.14
C VAL A 364 9.63 8.39 4.73
N GLU A 365 9.82 9.41 3.89
CA GLU A 365 9.34 9.47 2.51
C GLU A 365 9.90 8.32 1.66
N ALA A 366 11.20 8.05 1.78
CA ALA A 366 11.89 6.98 1.05
C ALA A 366 11.51 5.57 1.55
N PHE A 367 11.11 5.44 2.82
CA PHE A 367 10.65 4.18 3.39
C PHE A 367 9.20 3.87 2.98
N LEU A 368 8.31 4.87 3.01
CA LEU A 368 6.90 4.71 2.65
C LEU A 368 6.70 4.39 1.16
N ALA A 369 7.61 4.82 0.28
CA ALA A 369 7.61 4.47 -1.14
C ALA A 369 7.65 2.94 -1.42
N ARG A 370 8.00 2.11 -0.43
CA ARG A 370 8.11 0.66 -0.56
C ARG A 370 6.76 -0.08 -0.55
N THR A 371 5.67 0.54 -0.07
CA THR A 371 4.38 -0.14 0.12
C THR A 371 3.17 0.63 -0.42
N LEU A 372 2.17 -0.10 -0.91
CA LEU A 372 0.90 0.45 -1.41
C LEU A 372 -0.14 0.69 -0.32
N HIS A 373 0.04 0.14 0.89
CA HIS A 373 -0.86 0.43 1.99
C HIS A 373 -0.15 0.37 3.34
N TYR A 374 -0.40 1.38 4.16
CA TYR A 374 0.16 1.50 5.51
C TYR A 374 -0.81 2.25 6.43
N VAL A 375 -0.65 2.04 7.74
CA VAL A 375 -1.27 2.85 8.79
C VAL A 375 -0.20 3.34 9.77
N PHE A 376 -0.46 4.48 10.40
CA PHE A 376 0.32 4.99 11.52
C PHE A 376 -0.50 4.94 12.81
N LEU A 377 0.05 4.29 13.83
CA LEU A 377 -0.51 4.22 15.17
C LEU A 377 0.20 5.21 16.10
N ARG A 378 -0.57 5.95 16.89
CA ARG A 378 -0.07 6.90 17.90
C ARG A 378 -0.70 6.65 19.26
N HIS A 379 0.14 6.64 20.29
CA HIS A 379 -0.28 6.64 21.69
C HIS A 379 -0.77 8.06 22.09
N PRO A 380 -1.91 8.22 22.79
CA PRO A 380 -2.50 9.52 23.10
C PRO A 380 -1.67 10.33 24.10
N ASP A 381 -0.93 9.66 24.98
CA ASP A 381 0.08 10.31 25.84
C ASP A 381 1.35 10.60 25.02
N ALA A 382 1.60 11.89 24.81
CA ALA A 382 2.76 12.38 24.05
C ALA A 382 4.10 12.13 24.75
N GLU A 383 4.14 11.89 26.07
CA GLU A 383 5.36 11.51 26.76
C GLU A 383 5.74 10.05 26.47
N VAL A 384 4.75 9.14 26.47
CA VAL A 384 4.93 7.75 26.01
C VAL A 384 5.39 7.71 24.56
N GLY A 385 4.77 8.51 23.67
CA GLY A 385 5.23 8.69 22.28
C GLY A 385 6.69 9.14 22.20
N ARG A 386 7.06 10.22 22.91
CA ARG A 386 8.44 10.73 22.96
C ARG A 386 9.45 9.66 23.42
N HIS A 387 9.11 8.89 24.45
CA HIS A 387 9.96 7.80 24.94
C HIS A 387 10.14 6.68 23.90
N MET A 388 9.08 6.28 23.18
CA MET A 388 9.19 5.29 22.10
C MET A 388 10.03 5.81 20.91
N GLY A 389 9.84 7.08 20.52
CA GLY A 389 10.63 7.72 19.46
C GLY A 389 12.12 7.87 19.83
N GLN A 390 12.40 8.20 21.09
CA GLN A 390 13.77 8.26 21.62
C GLN A 390 14.41 6.87 21.71
N ALA A 391 13.67 5.85 22.14
CA ALA A 391 14.13 4.46 22.18
C ALA A 391 14.55 3.96 20.78
N ALA A 392 13.73 4.24 19.77
CA ALA A 392 14.05 3.95 18.37
C ALA A 392 15.30 4.73 17.89
N ALA A 393 15.40 6.03 18.21
CA ALA A 393 16.57 6.85 17.87
C ALA A 393 17.87 6.34 18.52
N ASP A 394 17.81 5.90 19.78
CA ASP A 394 18.95 5.37 20.53
C ASP A 394 19.48 4.04 19.99
N MET A 395 18.66 3.28 19.25
CA MET A 395 19.06 2.03 18.62
C MET A 395 19.67 2.20 17.22
N ILE A 396 19.61 3.39 16.60
CA ILE A 396 20.14 3.62 15.23
C ILE A 396 21.64 3.30 15.19
N GLY A 397 22.04 2.39 14.31
CA GLY A 397 23.43 1.94 14.16
C GLY A 397 23.94 1.00 15.26
N ASN A 398 23.10 0.53 16.17
CA ASN A 398 23.45 -0.60 17.05
C ASN A 398 23.68 -1.88 16.22
N GLU A 399 24.53 -2.78 16.72
CA GLU A 399 24.60 -4.17 16.22
C GLU A 399 23.19 -4.80 16.28
N SER A 400 22.73 -5.39 15.18
CA SER A 400 21.44 -6.06 15.07
C SER A 400 21.60 -7.53 14.72
N GLN A 401 20.61 -8.34 15.09
CA GLN A 401 20.50 -9.72 14.68
C GLN A 401 19.02 -10.10 14.55
N PHE A 402 18.58 -10.46 13.34
CA PHE A 402 17.23 -10.95 13.12
C PHE A 402 17.01 -12.31 13.80
N ASP A 403 15.96 -12.42 14.61
CA ASP A 403 15.66 -13.64 15.37
C ASP A 403 14.76 -14.61 14.60
N LEU A 404 15.38 -15.65 14.04
CA LEU A 404 14.72 -16.77 13.38
C LEU A 404 13.84 -17.65 14.30
N GLN A 405 13.87 -17.44 15.62
CA GLN A 405 13.02 -18.14 16.61
C GLN A 405 11.88 -17.26 17.16
N PHE A 406 11.79 -16.01 16.71
CA PHE A 406 10.76 -15.02 17.09
C PHE A 406 10.47 -14.96 18.60
N ASP A 407 11.52 -14.95 19.42
CA ASP A 407 11.49 -15.11 20.87
C ASP A 407 11.53 -13.74 21.59
N THR A 408 10.37 -13.33 22.12
CA THR A 408 10.21 -12.04 22.81
C THR A 408 10.89 -11.96 24.17
N SER A 409 11.34 -13.09 24.74
CA SER A 409 12.09 -13.06 26.01
C SER A 409 13.45 -12.35 25.88
N ARG A 410 14.01 -12.29 24.67
CA ARG A 410 15.24 -11.54 24.37
C ARG A 410 15.06 -10.03 24.49
N VAL A 411 13.87 -9.54 24.17
CA VAL A 411 13.49 -8.13 24.35
C VAL A 411 13.35 -7.82 25.85
N ALA A 412 12.75 -8.72 26.64
CA ALA A 412 12.67 -8.55 28.09
C ALA A 412 14.05 -8.47 28.77
N ALA A 413 15.10 -9.09 28.20
CA ALA A 413 16.48 -8.98 28.68
C ALA A 413 17.16 -7.61 28.43
N LEU A 414 16.47 -6.67 27.75
CA LEU A 414 16.87 -5.27 27.61
C LEU A 414 16.22 -4.36 28.68
N GLN A 415 15.25 -4.85 29.46
CA GLN A 415 14.54 -4.04 30.44
C GLN A 415 15.49 -3.39 31.45
N GLY A 416 15.38 -2.08 31.63
CA GLY A 416 16.21 -1.30 32.58
C GLY A 416 17.64 -1.01 32.10
N LYS A 417 18.02 -1.42 30.88
CA LYS A 417 19.29 -1.03 30.26
C LYS A 417 19.14 0.23 29.39
N PRO A 418 20.20 1.04 29.21
CA PRO A 418 20.25 1.98 28.10
C PRO A 418 20.26 1.20 26.79
N LEU A 419 19.39 1.55 25.83
CA LEU A 419 19.32 0.82 24.55
C LEU A 419 20.48 1.13 23.61
N ARG A 420 21.15 2.27 23.77
CA ARG A 420 22.24 2.71 22.89
C ARG A 420 23.49 1.84 23.03
N GLY A 421 23.93 1.25 21.92
CA GLY A 421 25.10 0.37 21.86
C GLY A 421 24.85 -1.08 22.28
N GLU A 422 23.64 -1.45 22.70
CA GLU A 422 23.26 -2.84 22.98
C GLU A 422 22.98 -3.62 21.68
N LEU A 423 23.26 -4.93 21.69
CA LEU A 423 22.88 -5.83 20.61
C LEU A 423 21.35 -5.97 20.55
N ILE A 424 20.73 -5.53 19.46
CA ILE A 424 19.30 -5.66 19.26
C ILE A 424 19.00 -6.97 18.54
N HIS A 425 18.82 -8.03 19.33
CA HIS A 425 18.52 -9.39 18.85
C HIS A 425 17.02 -9.70 18.96
N THR A 426 16.27 -9.37 17.91
CA THR A 426 14.83 -9.61 17.83
C THR A 426 14.38 -9.55 16.36
N TYR A 427 13.09 -9.32 16.10
CA TYR A 427 12.47 -9.23 14.78
C TYR A 427 11.57 -7.97 14.73
N CYS A 428 10.99 -7.65 13.58
CA CYS A 428 10.31 -6.36 13.35
C CYS A 428 9.26 -5.98 14.43
N ALA A 429 8.33 -6.86 14.80
CA ALA A 429 7.35 -6.57 15.87
C ALA A 429 7.97 -6.61 17.29
N GLY A 430 9.02 -7.41 17.50
CA GLY A 430 9.80 -7.37 18.75
C GLY A 430 10.61 -6.08 18.92
N PHE A 431 10.99 -5.40 17.84
CA PHE A 431 11.60 -4.07 17.88
C PHE A 431 10.60 -3.00 18.38
N LEU A 432 9.32 -3.10 18.02
CA LEU A 432 8.28 -2.23 18.61
C LEU A 432 8.20 -2.44 20.13
N LEU A 433 8.21 -3.68 20.60
CA LEU A 433 8.24 -4.00 22.03
C LEU A 433 9.52 -3.47 22.71
N ALA A 434 10.68 -3.51 22.05
CA ALA A 434 11.91 -2.90 22.57
C ALA A 434 11.76 -1.38 22.76
N CYS A 435 11.02 -0.71 21.88
CA CYS A 435 10.73 0.71 21.99
C CYS A 435 9.79 1.07 23.16
N THR A 436 8.98 0.13 23.67
CA THR A 436 8.09 0.41 24.83
C THR A 436 8.79 0.31 26.17
N LEU A 437 9.93 -0.39 26.29
CA LEU A 437 10.60 -0.67 27.56
C LEU A 437 10.87 0.58 28.44
N PRO A 438 11.30 1.74 27.88
CA PRO A 438 11.52 2.96 28.67
C PRO A 438 10.23 3.61 29.20
N THR A 439 9.07 3.30 28.61
CA THR A 439 7.78 3.90 29.00
C THR A 439 7.27 3.38 30.35
N SER A 440 7.83 2.26 30.84
CA SER A 440 7.36 1.50 32.01
C SER A 440 5.89 1.06 31.96
N ARG A 441 5.25 1.11 30.79
CA ARG A 441 3.90 0.60 30.53
C ARG A 441 3.92 -0.92 30.29
N PRO A 442 2.88 -1.67 30.71
CA PRO A 442 2.78 -3.11 30.48
C PRO A 442 2.66 -3.45 28.98
N ARG A 443 3.15 -4.63 28.58
CA ARG A 443 3.10 -5.13 27.19
C ARG A 443 1.69 -5.10 26.62
N GLU A 444 0.71 -5.43 27.46
CA GLU A 444 -0.69 -5.60 27.11
C GLU A 444 -1.37 -4.28 26.68
N GLU A 445 -0.81 -3.12 27.05
CA GLU A 445 -1.26 -1.82 26.52
C GLU A 445 -0.97 -1.68 25.01
N PHE A 446 0.09 -2.31 24.50
CA PHE A 446 0.49 -2.23 23.07
C PHE A 446 0.14 -3.49 22.28
N PHE A 447 0.22 -4.66 22.91
CA PHE A 447 -0.04 -5.97 22.33
C PHE A 447 -1.03 -6.76 23.20
N PRO A 448 -2.34 -6.42 23.18
CA PRO A 448 -3.35 -7.03 24.05
C PRO A 448 -3.77 -8.46 23.64
N ILE A 449 -3.36 -8.91 22.46
CA ILE A 449 -3.68 -10.23 21.92
C ILE A 449 -2.42 -11.09 21.96
N THR A 450 -2.42 -12.14 22.77
CA THR A 450 -1.45 -13.24 22.69
C THR A 450 -1.67 -14.00 21.38
N GLU A 451 -0.61 -14.19 20.60
CA GLU A 451 -0.64 -14.94 19.33
C GLU A 451 0.11 -16.27 19.45
N ALA A 452 -0.26 -17.22 18.60
CA ALA A 452 0.43 -18.49 18.43
C ALA A 452 0.75 -18.74 16.94
N VAL A 453 1.62 -19.73 16.68
CA VAL A 453 1.81 -20.27 15.33
C VAL A 453 0.49 -20.87 14.81
N ALA A 454 0.21 -20.71 13.51
CA ALA A 454 -0.96 -21.30 12.88
C ALA A 454 -0.99 -22.83 13.07
N GLY A 455 -2.21 -23.40 13.08
CA GLY A 455 -2.42 -24.83 13.28
C GLY A 455 -1.97 -25.71 12.11
N GLY A 456 -2.28 -27.02 12.21
CA GLY A 456 -1.90 -28.00 11.20
C GLY A 456 -0.39 -28.25 11.16
N ASN A 457 0.17 -28.35 9.97
CA ASN A 457 1.58 -28.68 9.75
C ASN A 457 2.53 -27.47 9.85
N MET A 458 2.02 -26.24 10.04
CA MET A 458 2.81 -25.00 9.96
C MET A 458 4.04 -25.06 10.87
N ALA A 459 3.86 -25.33 12.16
CA ALA A 459 4.96 -25.43 13.13
C ALA A 459 6.00 -26.50 12.75
N ALA A 460 5.56 -27.64 12.22
CA ALA A 460 6.46 -28.72 11.81
C ALA A 460 7.23 -28.36 10.52
N ASN A 461 6.61 -27.63 9.59
CA ASN A 461 7.24 -27.19 8.35
C ASN A 461 8.22 -26.04 8.60
N LEU A 462 7.88 -25.06 9.45
CA LEU A 462 8.79 -24.01 9.91
C LEU A 462 10.05 -24.60 10.58
N LYS A 463 9.87 -25.62 11.42
CA LYS A 463 10.97 -26.33 12.07
C LYS A 463 11.95 -26.99 11.09
N LYS A 464 11.50 -27.42 9.90
CA LYS A 464 12.40 -27.94 8.84
C LYS A 464 13.31 -26.86 8.26
N LEU A 465 12.84 -25.61 8.20
CA LEU A 465 13.65 -24.46 7.79
C LEU A 465 14.64 -24.06 8.89
N GLY A 466 14.35 -24.42 10.14
CA GLY A 466 15.08 -23.98 11.33
C GLY A 466 14.42 -22.77 12.01
N LEU A 467 13.18 -22.45 11.63
CA LEU A 467 12.36 -21.43 12.27
C LEU A 467 11.53 -22.05 13.39
N SER A 468 11.27 -21.29 14.45
CA SER A 468 10.23 -21.62 15.44
C SER A 468 9.61 -20.33 15.97
N PHE A 469 8.49 -20.45 16.68
CA PHE A 469 7.80 -19.31 17.27
C PHE A 469 7.95 -19.42 18.79
N GLY A 470 8.51 -18.37 19.40
CA GLY A 470 8.63 -18.27 20.85
C GLY A 470 7.27 -18.28 21.56
N ARG A 471 7.31 -18.45 22.89
CA ARG A 471 6.15 -18.08 23.71
C ARG A 471 5.95 -16.57 23.58
N ASP A 472 4.69 -16.13 23.58
CA ASP A 472 4.36 -14.70 23.46
C ASP A 472 4.89 -14.04 22.19
N PHE A 473 4.77 -14.75 21.06
CA PHE A 473 4.97 -14.20 19.72
C PHE A 473 4.09 -12.95 19.48
N LEU A 474 4.59 -12.01 18.67
CA LEU A 474 3.91 -10.79 18.26
C LEU A 474 3.93 -10.64 16.74
N SER A 475 2.80 -10.44 16.08
CA SER A 475 2.78 -10.01 14.68
C SER A 475 2.81 -8.48 14.57
N PRO A 476 3.25 -7.95 13.41
CA PRO A 476 2.93 -6.58 12.98
C PRO A 476 1.45 -6.22 13.10
N THR A 477 0.55 -7.19 12.92
CA THR A 477 -0.90 -7.00 13.01
C THR A 477 -1.39 -6.89 14.45
N GLY A 478 -0.73 -7.56 15.41
CA GLY A 478 -1.12 -7.60 16.82
C GLY A 478 -1.19 -6.21 17.49
N ALA A 479 -0.27 -5.32 17.14
CA ALA A 479 -0.24 -3.92 17.61
C ALA A 479 -1.51 -3.13 17.26
N MET A 480 -2.17 -3.49 16.14
CA MET A 480 -3.36 -2.79 15.66
C MET A 480 -4.56 -2.90 16.62
N PHE A 481 -4.60 -3.96 17.44
CA PHE A 481 -5.68 -4.24 18.38
C PHE A 481 -5.56 -3.50 19.72
N SER A 482 -4.47 -2.75 19.94
CA SER A 482 -4.32 -1.92 21.15
C SER A 482 -5.45 -0.87 21.25
N PRO A 483 -6.18 -0.81 22.38
CA PRO A 483 -7.10 0.29 22.66
C PRO A 483 -6.38 1.59 23.03
N GLN A 484 -5.09 1.53 23.38
CA GLN A 484 -4.25 2.70 23.68
C GLN A 484 -3.57 3.30 22.44
N LEU A 485 -3.72 2.69 21.26
CA LEU A 485 -3.13 3.20 20.02
C LEU A 485 -4.22 3.64 19.04
N SER A 486 -4.21 4.94 18.71
CA SER A 486 -5.08 5.56 17.71
C SER A 486 -4.47 5.48 16.31
N ILE A 487 -5.28 5.21 15.27
CA ILE A 487 -4.82 5.39 13.88
C ILE A 487 -4.85 6.90 13.59
N VAL A 488 -3.69 7.51 13.41
CA VAL A 488 -3.54 8.95 13.12
C VAL A 488 -3.38 9.25 11.63
N GLY A 489 -3.14 8.21 10.82
CA GLY A 489 -3.11 8.31 9.38
C GLY A 489 -3.01 6.96 8.73
N ARG A 490 -3.36 6.93 7.44
CA ARG A 490 -3.21 5.76 6.57
C ARG A 490 -2.98 6.22 5.15
N ARG A 491 -2.37 5.38 4.33
CA ARG A 491 -2.46 5.55 2.87
C ARG A 491 -3.88 5.21 2.43
N GLU A 492 -4.40 5.96 1.47
CA GLU A 492 -5.56 5.51 0.69
C GLU A 492 -5.19 4.18 0.00
N PRO A 493 -6.03 3.13 0.06
CA PRO A 493 -5.68 1.85 -0.55
C PRO A 493 -5.43 2.01 -2.05
N VAL A 494 -4.23 1.65 -2.50
CA VAL A 494 -3.92 1.60 -3.94
C VAL A 494 -4.08 0.17 -4.40
N TYR A 495 -4.95 -0.06 -5.39
CA TYR A 495 -5.14 -1.38 -5.99
C TYR A 495 -4.13 -1.63 -7.12
N ASP A 496 -3.37 -2.71 -7.02
CA ASP A 496 -2.45 -3.20 -8.04
C ASP A 496 -2.77 -4.67 -8.36
N PRO A 497 -3.27 -4.99 -9.58
CA PRO A 497 -3.60 -6.36 -9.96
C PRO A 497 -2.39 -7.29 -10.06
N GLY A 498 -1.18 -6.75 -10.28
CA GLY A 498 0.04 -7.54 -10.24
C GLY A 498 0.33 -8.03 -8.82
N ARG A 499 0.16 -7.17 -7.81
CA ARG A 499 0.26 -7.57 -6.40
C ARG A 499 -0.83 -8.53 -5.95
N GLU A 500 -2.04 -8.46 -6.53
CA GLU A 500 -3.08 -9.47 -6.29
C GLU A 500 -2.63 -10.87 -6.74
N VAL A 501 -1.95 -10.99 -7.89
CA VAL A 501 -1.36 -12.26 -8.33
C VAL A 501 -0.33 -12.77 -7.30
N GLN A 502 0.57 -11.91 -6.81
CA GLN A 502 1.55 -12.29 -5.78
C GLN A 502 0.88 -12.72 -4.47
N GLU A 503 -0.08 -11.94 -3.96
CA GLU A 503 -0.79 -12.24 -2.72
C GLU A 503 -1.57 -13.56 -2.81
N LEU A 504 -2.20 -13.87 -3.96
CA LEU A 504 -2.86 -15.15 -4.20
C LEU A 504 -1.90 -16.35 -4.31
N ILE A 505 -0.64 -16.12 -4.68
CA ILE A 505 0.44 -17.13 -4.73
C ILE A 505 1.03 -17.36 -3.32
N PHE A 506 1.40 -16.29 -2.61
CA PHE A 506 1.86 -16.36 -1.22
C PHE A 506 0.81 -16.97 -0.28
N ASN A 507 -0.47 -16.63 -0.49
CA ASN A 507 -1.57 -17.21 0.28
C ASN A 507 -1.68 -18.73 0.07
N HIS A 508 -1.53 -19.20 -1.17
CA HIS A 508 -1.50 -20.63 -1.48
C HIS A 508 -0.29 -21.35 -0.89
N PHE A 509 0.90 -20.73 -0.91
CA PHE A 509 2.08 -21.29 -0.26
C PHE A 509 1.85 -21.55 1.24
N ALA A 510 1.29 -20.57 1.95
CA ALA A 510 1.06 -20.71 3.38
C ALA A 510 -0.14 -21.62 3.72
N ASP A 511 -1.20 -21.65 2.90
CA ASP A 511 -2.23 -22.71 2.98
C ASP A 511 -1.61 -24.11 2.80
N GLY A 512 -0.63 -24.24 1.88
CA GLY A 512 0.21 -25.42 1.72
C GLY A 512 1.02 -25.74 2.96
N MET A 513 1.66 -24.75 3.60
CA MET A 513 2.39 -24.93 4.86
C MET A 513 1.51 -25.40 6.03
N ILE A 514 0.22 -25.02 6.06
CA ILE A 514 -0.77 -25.50 7.05
C ILE A 514 -1.23 -26.93 6.72
N ARG A 515 -1.56 -27.21 5.46
CA ARG A 515 -2.31 -28.43 5.06
C ARG A 515 -1.44 -29.58 4.56
N LYS A 516 -0.25 -29.29 4.05
CA LYS A 516 0.65 -30.24 3.38
C LYS A 516 1.98 -30.35 4.14
N THR A 517 2.81 -31.30 3.73
CA THR A 517 4.14 -31.51 4.27
C THR A 517 5.14 -30.79 3.36
N LEU A 518 5.85 -29.79 3.87
CA LEU A 518 6.87 -29.07 3.09
C LEU A 518 8.03 -30.02 2.74
N THR A 519 8.33 -30.11 1.45
CA THR A 519 9.49 -30.80 0.89
C THR A 519 10.26 -29.81 0.02
N PRO A 520 11.20 -29.03 0.59
CA PRO A 520 12.01 -28.10 -0.19
C PRO A 520 12.82 -28.85 -1.25
N SER A 521 12.85 -28.32 -2.46
CA SER A 521 13.62 -28.86 -3.59
C SER A 521 14.68 -27.83 -4.03
N PRO A 522 15.72 -27.59 -3.21
CA PRO A 522 16.71 -26.55 -3.48
C PRO A 522 17.58 -26.90 -4.69
N ASP A 523 18.00 -25.87 -5.42
CA ASP A 523 18.91 -26.04 -6.56
C ASP A 523 20.37 -26.30 -6.12
N ALA A 524 21.26 -26.53 -7.09
CA ALA A 524 22.67 -26.81 -6.83
C ALA A 524 23.42 -25.67 -6.10
N PHE A 525 23.03 -24.41 -6.33
CA PHE A 525 23.61 -23.24 -5.68
C PHE A 525 23.09 -23.08 -4.24
N GLN A 526 21.78 -23.25 -4.04
CA GLN A 526 21.15 -23.26 -2.72
C GLN A 526 21.70 -24.40 -1.84
N ILE A 527 21.86 -25.61 -2.39
CA ILE A 527 22.51 -26.76 -1.71
C ILE A 527 23.97 -26.43 -1.35
N LEU A 528 24.71 -25.75 -2.21
CA LEU A 528 26.09 -25.32 -1.92
C LEU A 528 26.11 -24.30 -0.78
N ARG A 529 25.22 -23.29 -0.81
CA ARG A 529 25.05 -22.29 0.25
C ARG A 529 24.75 -22.93 1.60
N GLU A 530 23.81 -23.88 1.66
CA GLU A 530 23.49 -24.63 2.89
C GLU A 530 24.69 -25.43 3.42
N LYS A 531 25.46 -26.10 2.53
CA LYS A 531 26.67 -26.85 2.93
C LYS A 531 27.74 -25.91 3.51
N LEU A 532 27.98 -24.76 2.87
CA LEU A 532 28.91 -23.75 3.37
C LEU A 532 28.44 -23.16 4.72
N ALA A 533 27.14 -22.89 4.86
CA ALA A 533 26.55 -22.41 6.11
C ALA A 533 26.63 -23.45 7.25
N ARG A 534 26.54 -24.75 6.93
CA ARG A 534 26.81 -25.81 7.92
C ARG A 534 28.28 -25.84 8.34
N MET A 535 29.23 -25.66 7.40
CA MET A 535 30.66 -25.57 7.71
C MET A 535 30.99 -24.35 8.59
N ALA A 536 30.27 -23.24 8.44
CA ALA A 536 30.44 -22.04 9.25
C ALA A 536 30.32 -22.29 10.76
N LYS A 537 29.53 -23.29 11.18
CA LYS A 537 29.38 -23.70 12.60
C LYS A 537 30.69 -24.19 13.24
N GLN A 538 31.66 -24.60 12.43
CA GLN A 538 32.97 -25.10 12.88
C GLN A 538 34.14 -24.20 12.44
N VAL A 539 33.91 -23.26 11.51
CA VAL A 539 34.96 -22.49 10.84
C VAL A 539 34.63 -20.98 10.88
N PRO A 540 35.15 -20.24 11.89
CA PRO A 540 34.76 -18.84 12.13
C PRO A 540 35.03 -17.88 10.96
N TRP A 541 36.06 -18.13 10.14
CA TRP A 541 36.32 -17.29 8.97
C TRP A 541 35.28 -17.50 7.86
N VAL A 542 34.73 -18.72 7.73
CA VAL A 542 33.62 -19.01 6.79
C VAL A 542 32.35 -18.34 7.28
N ALA A 543 32.05 -18.38 8.59
CA ALA A 543 30.91 -17.65 9.17
C ALA A 543 31.00 -16.15 8.86
N ASN A 544 32.15 -15.53 9.13
CA ASN A 544 32.39 -14.11 8.85
C ASN A 544 32.37 -13.74 7.36
N ALA A 545 32.72 -14.67 6.47
CA ALA A 545 32.68 -14.46 5.03
C ALA A 545 31.25 -14.56 4.48
N LEU A 546 30.50 -15.61 4.87
CA LEU A 546 29.09 -15.78 4.48
C LEU A 546 28.20 -14.67 5.05
N ALA A 547 28.42 -14.29 6.31
CA ALA A 547 27.69 -13.21 6.96
C ALA A 547 27.84 -11.88 6.20
N ARG A 548 29.08 -11.52 5.83
CA ARG A 548 29.35 -10.33 4.99
C ARG A 548 28.78 -10.45 3.57
N ALA A 549 28.86 -11.63 2.96
CA ALA A 549 28.37 -11.85 1.60
C ALA A 549 26.83 -11.81 1.48
N ASN A 550 26.10 -12.06 2.56
CA ASN A 550 24.64 -12.04 2.61
C ASN A 550 24.08 -10.82 3.38
N ASP A 551 24.94 -9.92 3.84
CA ASP A 551 24.62 -8.79 4.72
C ASP A 551 23.77 -9.22 5.94
N VAL A 552 24.35 -10.04 6.81
CA VAL A 552 23.71 -10.51 8.06
C VAL A 552 24.72 -10.58 9.20
N ASN A 553 24.24 -10.64 10.44
CA ASN A 553 25.09 -10.85 11.60
C ASN A 553 25.76 -12.24 11.60
N ALA A 554 27.07 -12.30 11.86
CA ALA A 554 27.85 -13.55 11.89
C ALA A 554 27.48 -14.52 13.03
N ARG A 555 26.70 -14.08 14.03
CA ARG A 555 26.15 -14.90 15.13
C ARG A 555 24.77 -15.49 14.82
N MET A 556 24.18 -15.18 13.67
CA MET A 556 22.93 -15.79 13.20
C MET A 556 23.13 -17.30 12.94
N ASP A 557 22.08 -18.13 13.08
CA ASP A 557 22.15 -19.51 12.56
C ASP A 557 22.10 -19.45 11.03
N LEU A 558 23.29 -19.30 10.43
CA LEU A 558 23.47 -19.20 8.98
C LEU A 558 22.90 -20.44 8.24
N GLU A 559 22.80 -21.60 8.88
CA GLU A 559 22.22 -22.80 8.25
C GLU A 559 20.69 -22.73 8.19
N ALA A 560 20.05 -22.20 9.24
CA ALA A 560 18.61 -21.90 9.22
C ALA A 560 18.29 -20.74 8.27
N ALA A 561 19.12 -19.70 8.25
CA ALA A 561 19.02 -18.59 7.31
C ALA A 561 19.15 -19.08 5.85
N ALA A 562 20.12 -19.94 5.53
CA ALA A 562 20.32 -20.47 4.18
C ALA A 562 19.14 -21.32 3.68
N ARG A 563 18.57 -22.18 4.53
CA ARG A 563 17.35 -22.97 4.22
C ARG A 563 16.13 -22.08 4.00
N THR A 564 15.92 -21.11 4.88
CA THR A 564 14.80 -20.17 4.79
C THR A 564 14.93 -19.33 3.52
N ALA A 565 16.11 -18.79 3.25
CA ALA A 565 16.41 -18.03 2.04
C ALA A 565 16.16 -18.84 0.77
N ALA A 566 16.52 -20.13 0.71
CA ALA A 566 16.26 -20.97 -0.46
C ALA A 566 14.75 -21.11 -0.77
N VAL A 567 13.92 -21.24 0.26
CA VAL A 567 12.46 -21.32 0.09
C VAL A 567 11.86 -19.97 -0.27
N ILE A 568 12.30 -18.88 0.38
CA ILE A 568 11.79 -17.53 0.10
C ILE A 568 12.19 -17.07 -1.31
N GLU A 569 13.45 -17.26 -1.73
CA GLU A 569 13.91 -16.90 -3.08
C GLU A 569 13.09 -17.61 -4.16
N THR A 570 12.91 -18.92 -4.07
CA THR A 570 12.11 -19.67 -5.06
C THR A 570 10.61 -19.31 -5.01
N LEU A 571 10.08 -18.90 -3.85
CA LEU A 571 8.72 -18.43 -3.70
C LEU A 571 8.53 -17.03 -4.31
N ASP A 572 9.47 -16.13 -4.08
CA ASP A 572 9.50 -14.78 -4.64
C ASP A 572 9.72 -14.83 -6.16
N ASP A 573 10.65 -15.66 -6.66
CA ASP A 573 10.88 -15.89 -8.10
C ASP A 573 9.57 -16.29 -8.81
N ILE A 574 8.81 -17.24 -8.25
CA ILE A 574 7.52 -17.68 -8.81
C ILE A 574 6.47 -16.56 -8.75
N ALA A 575 6.42 -15.79 -7.66
CA ALA A 575 5.47 -14.70 -7.49
C ALA A 575 5.78 -13.52 -8.44
N GLU A 576 7.05 -13.12 -8.57
CA GLU A 576 7.52 -12.08 -9.48
C GLU A 576 7.41 -12.50 -10.95
N GLU A 577 7.73 -13.75 -11.32
CA GLU A 577 7.52 -14.27 -12.68
C GLU A 577 6.05 -14.09 -13.09
N ASN A 578 5.12 -14.57 -12.27
CA ASN A 578 3.69 -14.52 -12.60
C ASN A 578 3.11 -13.10 -12.55
N LEU A 579 3.62 -12.20 -11.68
CA LEU A 579 3.29 -10.77 -11.74
C LEU A 579 3.73 -10.15 -13.06
N ASN A 580 4.99 -10.33 -13.44
CA ASN A 580 5.58 -9.70 -14.62
C ASN A 580 4.89 -10.20 -15.92
N GLU A 581 4.63 -11.50 -15.99
CA GLU A 581 3.90 -12.13 -17.09
C GLU A 581 2.42 -11.69 -17.13
N PHE A 582 1.77 -11.46 -15.98
CA PHE A 582 0.44 -10.86 -15.90
C PHE A 582 0.44 -9.43 -16.46
N VAL A 583 1.34 -8.56 -15.99
CA VAL A 583 1.42 -7.14 -16.42
C VAL A 583 1.67 -7.04 -17.93
N ALA A 584 2.59 -7.85 -18.44
CA ALA A 584 2.89 -7.90 -19.87
C ALA A 584 1.69 -8.41 -20.70
N ALA A 585 1.00 -9.47 -20.25
CA ALA A 585 -0.20 -9.98 -20.93
C ALA A 585 -1.35 -8.98 -20.93
N TYR A 586 -1.65 -8.35 -19.79
CA TYR A 586 -2.72 -7.37 -19.67
C TYR A 586 -2.47 -6.16 -20.59
N THR A 587 -1.23 -5.66 -20.61
CA THR A 587 -0.82 -4.57 -21.52
C THR A 587 -0.95 -4.98 -22.98
N ALA A 588 -0.53 -6.19 -23.37
CA ALA A 588 -0.61 -6.69 -24.74
C ALA A 588 -2.06 -6.92 -25.24
N LEU A 589 -2.97 -7.32 -24.36
CA LEU A 589 -4.38 -7.53 -24.68
C LEU A 589 -5.22 -6.23 -24.62
N LEU A 590 -4.75 -5.20 -23.92
CA LEU A 590 -5.33 -3.85 -23.98
C LEU A 590 -4.79 -2.98 -25.13
N ALA A 591 -3.58 -3.27 -25.64
CA ALA A 591 -3.03 -2.58 -26.79
C ALA A 591 -4.03 -2.58 -27.97
N GLY A 592 -4.06 -1.50 -28.75
CA GLY A 592 -4.98 -1.37 -29.89
C GLY A 592 -4.64 -2.28 -31.08
N PRO A 593 -5.31 -2.07 -32.23
CA PRO A 593 -4.92 -2.70 -33.49
C PRO A 593 -3.48 -2.36 -33.88
N LEU A 594 -2.65 -3.38 -34.11
CA LEU A 594 -1.25 -3.22 -34.50
C LEU A 594 -1.15 -2.97 -36.02
N HIS A 595 -1.62 -1.80 -36.47
CA HIS A 595 -1.55 -1.41 -37.88
C HIS A 595 -0.25 -0.63 -38.17
N ALA A 596 0.16 -0.56 -39.44
CA ALA A 596 1.40 0.13 -39.84
C ALA A 596 1.46 1.62 -39.42
N GLN A 597 0.31 2.25 -39.13
CA GLN A 597 0.23 3.62 -38.61
C GLN A 597 0.40 3.74 -37.07
N SER A 598 0.22 2.66 -36.29
CA SER A 598 0.57 2.64 -34.86
C SER A 598 2.06 2.33 -34.61
N SER A 599 2.80 2.03 -35.68
CA SER A 599 4.25 1.74 -35.70
C SER A 599 5.15 2.77 -34.99
N PRO A 600 4.89 4.10 -34.99
CA PRO A 600 5.78 5.06 -34.32
C PRO A 600 5.91 4.88 -32.80
N GLN A 601 4.95 4.23 -32.15
CA GLN A 601 4.90 4.10 -30.68
C GLN A 601 5.48 2.79 -30.15
N HIS A 602 5.76 1.81 -31.01
CA HIS A 602 6.19 0.47 -30.60
C HIS A 602 7.36 -0.05 -31.45
N SER A 603 8.42 -0.54 -30.80
CA SER A 603 9.51 -1.23 -31.48
C SER A 603 9.06 -2.57 -32.05
N ALA A 604 9.82 -3.12 -33.01
CA ALA A 604 9.57 -4.45 -33.56
C ALA A 604 9.51 -5.54 -32.47
N ASP A 605 10.38 -5.45 -31.46
CA ASP A 605 10.39 -6.37 -30.32
C ASP A 605 9.13 -6.23 -29.45
N GLN A 606 8.61 -5.01 -29.26
CA GLN A 606 7.36 -4.78 -28.55
C GLN A 606 6.17 -5.34 -29.33
N ILE A 607 6.12 -5.14 -30.65
CA ILE A 607 5.09 -5.71 -31.52
C ILE A 607 5.10 -7.25 -31.45
N ALA A 608 6.29 -7.87 -31.55
CA ALA A 608 6.45 -9.32 -31.44
C ALA A 608 5.99 -9.86 -30.07
N ARG A 609 6.36 -9.19 -28.97
CA ARG A 609 5.88 -9.54 -27.61
C ARG A 609 4.35 -9.43 -27.50
N ILE A 610 3.75 -8.36 -28.01
CA ILE A 610 2.29 -8.19 -27.98
C ILE A 610 1.59 -9.32 -28.75
N GLN A 611 2.14 -9.71 -29.92
CA GLN A 611 1.63 -10.82 -30.71
C GLN A 611 1.74 -12.17 -29.98
N ASP A 612 2.86 -12.47 -29.33
CA ASP A 612 3.03 -13.70 -28.53
C ASP A 612 2.01 -13.80 -27.39
N TYR A 613 1.83 -12.72 -26.61
CA TYR A 613 0.82 -12.71 -25.54
C TYR A 613 -0.60 -12.86 -26.07
N ARG A 614 -0.94 -12.25 -27.21
CA ARG A 614 -2.25 -12.44 -27.86
C ARG A 614 -2.44 -13.85 -28.39
N GLN A 615 -1.40 -14.51 -28.90
CA GLN A 615 -1.47 -15.90 -29.32
C GLN A 615 -1.65 -16.84 -28.10
N ARG A 616 -0.89 -16.60 -27.03
CA ARG A 616 -0.96 -17.35 -25.77
C ARG A 616 -2.33 -17.25 -25.09
N HIS A 617 -2.95 -16.07 -25.17
CA HIS A 617 -4.27 -15.78 -24.60
C HIS A 617 -5.36 -15.59 -25.68
N ALA A 618 -5.28 -16.34 -26.80
CA ALA A 618 -6.10 -16.13 -28.00
C ALA A 618 -7.62 -15.98 -27.74
N LYS A 619 -8.17 -16.77 -26.81
CA LYS A 619 -9.59 -16.67 -26.43
C LYS A 619 -9.92 -15.31 -25.79
N LEU A 620 -9.12 -14.86 -24.83
CA LEU A 620 -9.32 -13.57 -24.15
C LEU A 620 -9.07 -12.39 -25.10
N ALA A 621 -8.05 -12.50 -25.97
CA ALA A 621 -7.78 -11.52 -27.01
C ALA A 621 -8.96 -11.37 -27.98
N GLN A 622 -9.52 -12.49 -28.47
CA GLN A 622 -10.70 -12.48 -29.34
C GLN A 622 -11.94 -11.92 -28.63
N GLN A 623 -12.22 -12.36 -27.40
CA GLN A 623 -13.37 -11.84 -26.64
C GLN A 623 -13.22 -10.33 -26.35
N ARG A 624 -12.00 -9.83 -26.12
CA ARG A 624 -11.71 -8.40 -25.95
C ARG A 624 -11.87 -7.61 -27.25
N SER A 625 -11.46 -8.15 -28.41
CA SER A 625 -11.66 -7.52 -29.72
C SER A 625 -13.13 -7.51 -30.15
N ASP A 626 -13.89 -8.56 -29.78
CA ASP A 626 -15.33 -8.67 -30.03
C ASP A 626 -16.18 -7.75 -29.12
N GLY A 627 -15.56 -7.00 -28.19
CA GLY A 627 -16.26 -6.21 -27.18
C GLY A 627 -17.01 -7.03 -26.12
N ARG A 628 -16.76 -8.35 -26.05
CA ARG A 628 -17.41 -9.29 -25.11
C ARG A 628 -16.74 -9.37 -23.73
N LEU A 629 -15.55 -8.78 -23.59
CA LEU A 629 -14.89 -8.58 -22.30
C LEU A 629 -14.57 -7.09 -22.13
N SER A 630 -15.03 -6.52 -21.02
CA SER A 630 -14.52 -5.25 -20.51
C SER A 630 -13.05 -5.38 -20.09
N PRO A 631 -12.30 -4.27 -19.99
CA PRO A 631 -10.95 -4.26 -19.40
C PRO A 631 -10.89 -4.91 -18.01
N ARG A 632 -11.95 -4.74 -17.20
CA ARG A 632 -12.07 -5.36 -15.88
C ARG A 632 -12.20 -6.89 -15.94
N GLU A 633 -13.08 -7.42 -16.78
CA GLU A 633 -13.26 -8.88 -16.86
C GLU A 633 -12.00 -9.55 -17.40
N LEU A 634 -11.37 -8.92 -18.41
CA LEU A 634 -10.04 -9.32 -18.89
C LEU A 634 -9.00 -9.34 -17.75
N ARG A 635 -8.96 -8.30 -16.90
CA ARG A 635 -8.08 -8.23 -15.73
C ARG A 635 -8.34 -9.39 -14.76
N LEU A 636 -9.60 -9.67 -14.41
CA LEU A 636 -9.98 -10.73 -13.48
C LEU A 636 -9.60 -12.14 -14.01
N GLU A 637 -9.86 -12.41 -15.29
CA GLU A 637 -9.49 -13.68 -15.92
C GLU A 637 -7.96 -13.87 -15.98
N LEU A 638 -7.20 -12.82 -16.30
CA LEU A 638 -5.73 -12.88 -16.31
C LEU A 638 -5.13 -13.01 -14.90
N VAL A 639 -5.63 -12.27 -13.90
CA VAL A 639 -5.21 -12.43 -12.49
C VAL A 639 -5.42 -13.88 -12.05
N ARG A 640 -6.59 -14.45 -12.33
CA ARG A 640 -6.90 -15.86 -12.03
C ARG A 640 -5.94 -16.82 -12.72
N PHE A 641 -5.70 -16.64 -14.03
CA PHE A 641 -4.81 -17.50 -14.81
C PHE A 641 -3.39 -17.54 -14.24
N TYR A 642 -2.80 -16.38 -13.96
CA TYR A 642 -1.42 -16.28 -13.48
C TYR A 642 -1.27 -16.67 -12.01
N ALA A 643 -2.27 -16.38 -11.16
CA ALA A 643 -2.33 -16.94 -9.82
C ALA A 643 -2.39 -18.48 -9.85
N ASP A 644 -3.30 -19.07 -10.64
CA ASP A 644 -3.43 -20.52 -10.77
C ASP A 644 -2.18 -21.18 -11.40
N ARG A 645 -1.45 -20.48 -12.27
CA ARG A 645 -0.13 -20.91 -12.77
C ARG A 645 0.91 -20.96 -11.64
N GLY A 646 1.07 -19.87 -10.88
CA GLY A 646 1.98 -19.82 -9.74
C GLY A 646 1.67 -20.87 -8.68
N ARG A 647 0.39 -21.11 -8.36
CA ARG A 647 -0.06 -22.17 -7.44
C ARG A 647 0.42 -23.56 -7.85
N ARG A 648 0.38 -23.89 -9.16
CA ARG A 648 0.89 -25.17 -9.68
C ARG A 648 2.41 -25.25 -9.55
N GLN A 649 3.14 -24.18 -9.92
CA GLN A 649 4.59 -24.12 -9.75
C GLN A 649 5.02 -24.31 -8.28
N LEU A 650 4.28 -23.73 -7.32
CA LEU A 650 4.51 -23.94 -5.90
C LEU A 650 4.24 -25.37 -5.44
N ASP A 651 3.13 -25.97 -5.87
CA ASP A 651 2.79 -27.36 -5.54
C ASP A 651 3.85 -28.34 -6.07
N GLU A 652 4.31 -28.14 -7.30
CA GLU A 652 5.40 -28.91 -7.92
C GLU A 652 6.74 -28.74 -7.19
N ARG A 653 7.07 -27.52 -6.71
CA ARG A 653 8.35 -27.22 -6.07
C ARG A 653 8.44 -27.55 -4.59
N PHE A 654 7.35 -27.43 -3.85
CA PHE A 654 7.37 -27.46 -2.38
C PHE A 654 6.49 -28.54 -1.75
N PHE A 655 5.50 -29.07 -2.47
CA PHE A 655 4.47 -29.94 -1.90
C PHE A 655 4.14 -31.17 -2.75
N ALA A 656 5.02 -31.55 -3.67
CA ALA A 656 4.87 -32.74 -4.48
C ALA A 656 4.86 -34.00 -3.60
N ALA A 657 3.94 -34.93 -3.88
CA ALA A 657 3.90 -36.20 -3.16
C ALA A 657 5.20 -36.98 -3.42
N SER A 658 5.89 -37.38 -2.35
CA SER A 658 7.09 -38.20 -2.49
C SER A 658 6.75 -39.55 -3.12
N ALA A 659 7.27 -39.81 -4.31
CA ALA A 659 7.07 -41.06 -5.06
C ALA A 659 7.53 -42.33 -4.30
N ALA A 660 8.29 -42.17 -3.22
CA ALA A 660 8.73 -43.24 -2.32
C ALA A 660 7.59 -43.99 -1.59
N GLY A 661 6.35 -43.49 -1.60
CA GLY A 661 5.20 -44.17 -0.97
C GLY A 661 4.53 -45.26 -1.81
N ALA A 662 4.94 -45.48 -3.07
CA ALA A 662 4.25 -46.39 -4.01
C ALA A 662 5.00 -47.71 -4.28
N ALA A 663 6.10 -47.99 -3.56
CA ALA A 663 7.02 -49.10 -3.87
C ALA A 663 7.14 -50.18 -2.77
N THR A 664 6.32 -50.12 -1.71
CA THR A 664 6.28 -51.13 -0.64
C THR A 664 4.84 -51.51 -0.30
N ASP A 665 4.16 -52.10 -1.28
CA ASP A 665 3.03 -53.01 -1.07
C ASP A 665 2.81 -53.83 -2.35
N GLN A 666 3.63 -54.87 -2.53
CA GLN A 666 3.27 -56.07 -3.27
C GLN A 666 3.60 -57.29 -2.38
N PRO A 667 2.71 -58.30 -2.33
CA PRO A 667 2.77 -59.40 -1.35
C PRO A 667 3.88 -60.43 -1.63
#